data_AF-A0A363SYM0-F1
#
_entry.id   AF-A0A363SYM0-F1
#
_cell.length_a   1.000
_cell.length_b   1.000
_cell.length_c   1.000
_cell.angle_alpha   90.00
_cell.angle_beta   90.00
_cell.angle_gamma   90.00
#
_symmetry.space_group_name_H-M   'P 1'
#
loop_
_entity.id
_entity.type
_entity.pdbx_description
1 polymer ?
#
loop_
_entity_poly.entity_id
_entity_poly.type
_entity_poly.pdbx_seq_one_letter_code
_entity_poly.pdbx_strand_id
1 'polypeptide(L)'
;MKGASFSPEKALQITLDQLRLDMPKSSFDTWVQDASFISFEEGIFTVGTPNEYGREWLASRLTSTFTRLLIGILNQKVEVRFIVVEETSEDGIEKPHEDENSAPMEDPAVLSLQAEYQSIYDEIVQPHQVIVVPGYFLRFISVLGLDLAWLYIGFRQAAYEAGAAKQPGKMFGAPAKNVARYSGMSLRTFRRYSANPDTWQRLRDLVTPAEDKPQWQYGNDNHPHRTPRYYRVAMTLPLTPADELSLRAWLYKSLAEGKNPLAALQDALEIPVDELIPRHENTPSYRDGSIELHSVQDVLHAVCGPISENDRSHFQELADQLAQHLMPPRDLVFLTHYFVTRWLPKLGHGQGWFVVLIRDRCYLNPRTGEIRDEALVDQGYSEIADWLGLKRVKTIWEWLRIDDVARFVREIRHEIDDWEESPRRFKVCLGEPMTEEDRIRANGMLAKRGFGANDTIRDKRTDSVIGAVDTHKGESDTISSETINAPVGAVSTYIGAIDTPVGANGTSLGGNDTHKNGAAVTFDWREWHSLNTLALGLTPKKNTPTTAGDGIKSDLADPFARHEKGVVGAEWNLSELLSRNRVGVKNQEMLMENSLNAQSFVSWLLYSASLAGVGIRDPIAHAVSRLIPDPTHGAGGALDKLAKLPASELADMLTRELAGQSPWDQAWRKAMEGGPRDRLRTLADQLGIPVPDTGY
;
A
#
# COMPACT_ATOMS: atom_id res chain seq x y z
N MET A 1 25.85 -33.74 53.25
CA MET A 1 25.32 -34.02 51.90
C MET A 1 24.54 -32.79 51.47
N LYS A 2 24.91 -32.13 50.37
CA LYS A 2 24.17 -30.95 49.85
C LYS A 2 23.13 -31.45 48.86
N GLY A 3 21.84 -31.22 49.14
CA GLY A 3 20.77 -31.53 48.20
C GLY A 3 20.83 -30.61 46.99
N ALA A 4 20.49 -31.12 45.80
CA ALA A 4 20.39 -30.29 44.61
C ALA A 4 19.22 -29.31 44.77
N SER A 5 19.47 -28.02 44.54
CA SER A 5 18.43 -27.00 44.50
C SER A 5 17.60 -27.19 43.22
N PHE A 6 16.47 -27.88 43.34
CA PHE A 6 15.56 -28.10 42.23
C PHE A 6 14.79 -26.80 41.94
N SER A 7 14.92 -26.24 40.73
CA SER A 7 14.27 -25.00 40.35
C SER A 7 12.74 -25.17 40.32
N PRO A 8 11.94 -24.28 40.96
CA PRO A 8 10.50 -24.46 41.11
C PRO A 8 9.75 -24.50 39.77
N GLU A 9 10.21 -23.76 38.76
CA GLU A 9 9.69 -23.82 37.38
C GLU A 9 9.76 -25.23 36.77
N LYS A 10 10.90 -25.92 36.94
CA LYS A 10 11.04 -27.32 36.49
C LYS A 10 10.17 -28.28 37.30
N ALA A 11 9.87 -27.96 38.57
CA ALA A 11 8.93 -28.75 39.36
C ALA A 11 7.49 -28.57 38.86
N LEU A 12 7.10 -27.37 38.42
CA LEU A 12 5.84 -27.17 37.73
C LEU A 12 5.82 -27.93 36.40
N GLN A 13 6.84 -27.80 35.56
CA GLN A 13 6.89 -28.49 34.26
C GLN A 13 6.73 -30.01 34.39
N ILE A 14 7.46 -30.65 35.32
CA ILE A 14 7.33 -32.09 35.59
C ILE A 14 5.94 -32.44 36.14
N THR A 15 5.33 -31.56 36.93
CA THR A 15 3.94 -31.73 37.41
C THR A 15 2.95 -31.68 36.24
N LEU A 16 3.14 -30.77 35.28
CA LEU A 16 2.33 -30.66 34.07
C LEU A 16 2.51 -31.88 33.15
N ASP A 17 3.75 -32.33 32.93
CA ASP A 17 4.06 -33.50 32.09
C ASP A 17 3.45 -34.79 32.68
N GLN A 18 3.47 -34.95 34.01
CA GLN A 18 2.81 -36.05 34.70
C GLN A 18 1.28 -35.97 34.59
N LEU A 19 0.70 -34.78 34.80
CA LEU A 19 -0.75 -34.56 34.65
C LEU A 19 -1.25 -34.84 33.23
N ARG A 20 -0.43 -34.53 32.22
CA ARG A 20 -0.73 -34.81 30.80
C ARG A 20 -0.89 -36.30 30.49
N LEU A 21 -0.27 -37.17 31.29
CA LEU A 21 -0.45 -38.63 31.20
C LEU A 21 -1.63 -39.12 32.04
N ASP A 22 -1.91 -38.48 33.17
CA ASP A 22 -2.95 -38.88 34.12
C ASP A 22 -4.38 -38.38 33.77
N MET A 23 -4.55 -37.53 32.73
CA MET A 23 -5.86 -36.98 32.35
C MET A 23 -6.12 -36.91 30.83
N PRO A 24 -7.39 -36.83 30.38
CA PRO A 24 -7.72 -36.70 28.97
C PRO A 24 -7.15 -35.41 28.36
N LYS A 25 -6.55 -35.54 27.16
CA LYS A 25 -5.89 -34.45 26.44
C LYS A 25 -6.74 -33.18 26.31
N SER A 26 -8.02 -33.30 25.98
CA SER A 26 -8.93 -32.15 25.87
C SER A 26 -9.09 -31.36 27.18
N SER A 27 -9.05 -32.02 28.34
CA SER A 27 -9.12 -31.36 29.64
C SER A 27 -7.78 -30.71 30.02
N PHE A 28 -6.66 -31.32 29.62
CA PHE A 28 -5.32 -30.76 29.83
C PHE A 28 -5.12 -29.50 28.98
N ASP A 29 -5.34 -29.61 27.67
CA ASP A 29 -5.18 -28.54 26.68
C ASP A 29 -6.10 -27.33 26.98
N THR A 30 -7.23 -27.51 27.68
CA THR A 30 -8.19 -26.42 27.99
C THR A 30 -7.93 -25.71 29.34
N TRP A 31 -7.44 -26.43 30.36
CA TRP A 31 -7.44 -25.93 31.75
C TRP A 31 -6.07 -25.95 32.45
N VAL A 32 -5.11 -26.72 31.93
CA VAL A 32 -3.84 -27.04 32.61
C VAL A 32 -2.63 -26.62 31.80
N GLN A 33 -2.70 -26.66 30.47
CA GLN A 33 -1.58 -26.33 29.57
C GLN A 33 -1.05 -24.91 29.79
N ASP A 34 -1.92 -23.92 29.98
CA ASP A 34 -1.56 -22.51 30.12
C ASP A 34 -1.28 -22.10 31.58
N ALA A 35 -1.03 -23.06 32.47
CA ALA A 35 -0.72 -22.81 33.87
C ALA A 35 0.75 -22.42 34.05
N SER A 36 1.01 -21.18 34.47
CA SER A 36 2.36 -20.60 34.61
C SER A 36 2.86 -20.63 36.07
N PHE A 37 4.18 -20.63 36.26
CA PHE A 37 4.78 -20.40 37.57
C PHE A 37 4.84 -18.90 37.86
N ILE A 38 4.52 -18.49 39.10
CA ILE A 38 4.61 -17.08 39.51
C ILE A 38 5.60 -16.89 40.65
N SER A 39 5.45 -17.64 41.75
CA SER A 39 6.34 -17.50 42.91
C SER A 39 6.36 -18.74 43.78
N PHE A 40 7.46 -18.93 44.51
CA PHE A 40 7.58 -19.94 45.54
C PHE A 40 8.30 -19.35 46.76
N GLU A 41 7.51 -18.90 47.74
CA GLU A 41 7.99 -18.22 48.95
C GLU A 41 7.34 -18.84 50.19
N GLU A 42 8.10 -18.97 51.27
CA GLU A 42 7.64 -19.51 52.57
C GLU A 42 6.92 -20.88 52.53
N GLY A 43 7.12 -21.67 51.46
CA GLY A 43 6.44 -22.95 51.24
C GLY A 43 5.11 -22.85 50.49
N ILE A 44 4.71 -21.66 50.04
CA ILE A 44 3.53 -21.43 49.19
C ILE A 44 3.97 -21.37 47.73
N PHE A 45 3.38 -22.22 46.89
CA PHE A 45 3.65 -22.33 45.46
C PHE A 45 2.49 -21.71 44.67
N THR A 46 2.77 -20.58 44.02
CA THR A 46 1.77 -19.78 43.31
C THR A 46 1.78 -20.13 41.82
N VAL A 47 0.63 -20.57 41.32
CA VAL A 47 0.41 -20.93 39.91
C VAL A 47 -0.54 -19.93 39.26
N GLY A 48 -0.12 -19.36 38.13
CA GLY A 48 -0.90 -18.46 37.30
C GLY A 48 -1.86 -19.19 36.37
N THR A 49 -2.99 -18.56 36.10
CA THR A 49 -4.00 -19.03 35.12
C THR A 49 -4.47 -17.86 34.26
N PRO A 50 -4.76 -18.07 32.97
CA PRO A 50 -5.10 -16.99 32.04
C PRO A 50 -6.53 -16.45 32.21
N ASN A 51 -7.38 -17.12 33.00
CA ASN A 51 -8.75 -16.67 33.28
C ASN A 51 -9.25 -17.17 34.64
N GLU A 52 -10.23 -16.46 35.20
CA GLU A 52 -10.79 -16.77 36.53
C GLU A 52 -11.48 -18.15 36.60
N TYR A 53 -12.09 -18.59 35.51
CA TYR A 53 -12.69 -19.93 35.41
C TYR A 53 -11.64 -21.04 35.56
N GLY A 54 -10.46 -20.88 34.96
CA GLY A 54 -9.33 -21.80 35.08
C GLY A 54 -8.77 -21.84 36.50
N ARG A 55 -8.66 -20.68 37.16
CA ARG A 55 -8.30 -20.58 38.59
C ARG A 55 -9.24 -21.43 39.45
N GLU A 56 -10.55 -21.26 39.30
CA GLU A 56 -11.56 -21.99 40.07
C GLU A 56 -11.59 -23.49 39.75
N TRP A 57 -11.40 -23.85 38.47
CA TRP A 57 -11.34 -25.24 38.02
C TRP A 57 -10.10 -25.98 38.58
N LEU A 58 -8.91 -25.36 38.50
CA LEU A 58 -7.69 -25.92 39.10
C LEU A 58 -7.79 -26.01 40.63
N ALA A 59 -8.29 -24.95 41.28
CA ALA A 59 -8.44 -24.90 42.74
C ALA A 59 -9.41 -25.96 43.28
N SER A 60 -10.51 -26.24 42.56
CA SER A 60 -11.52 -27.21 42.98
C SER A 60 -11.14 -28.67 42.72
N ARG A 61 -10.30 -28.97 41.72
CA ARG A 61 -10.03 -30.35 41.27
C ARG A 61 -8.58 -30.81 41.39
N LEU A 62 -7.61 -29.92 41.22
CA LEU A 62 -6.20 -30.31 41.08
C LEU A 62 -5.28 -29.84 42.23
N THR A 63 -5.75 -29.01 43.15
CA THR A 63 -4.98 -28.56 44.34
C THR A 63 -4.31 -29.71 45.10
N SER A 64 -5.03 -30.79 45.40
CA SER A 64 -4.48 -31.94 46.13
C SER A 64 -3.47 -32.74 45.31
N THR A 65 -3.68 -32.86 44.00
CA THR A 65 -2.77 -33.55 43.06
C THR A 65 -1.48 -32.76 42.86
N PHE A 66 -1.56 -31.45 42.59
CA PHE A 66 -0.41 -30.54 42.54
C PHE A 66 0.37 -30.56 43.84
N THR A 67 -0.31 -30.43 44.99
CA THR A 67 0.34 -30.46 46.31
C THR A 67 1.11 -31.76 46.51
N ARG A 68 0.52 -32.92 46.19
CA ARG A 68 1.18 -34.23 46.32
C ARG A 68 2.39 -34.37 45.38
N LEU A 69 2.28 -33.94 44.12
CA LEU A 69 3.36 -34.03 43.14
C LEU A 69 4.51 -33.07 43.51
N LEU A 70 4.22 -31.82 43.86
CA LEU A 70 5.22 -30.83 44.25
C LEU A 70 5.92 -31.20 45.57
N ILE A 71 5.23 -31.78 46.56
CA ILE A 71 5.89 -32.34 47.76
C ILE A 71 6.86 -33.48 47.38
N GLY A 72 6.47 -34.35 46.44
CA GLY A 72 7.33 -35.44 45.96
C GLY A 72 8.57 -34.96 45.18
N ILE A 73 8.43 -33.91 44.38
CA ILE A 73 9.51 -33.36 43.54
C ILE A 73 10.45 -32.45 44.35
N LEU A 74 9.90 -31.57 45.19
CA LEU A 74 10.66 -30.60 45.97
C LEU A 74 11.11 -31.12 47.35
N ASN A 75 10.63 -32.29 47.77
CA ASN A 75 10.95 -32.96 49.04
C ASN A 75 10.79 -32.05 50.29
N GLN A 76 9.81 -31.16 50.25
CA GLN A 76 9.46 -30.22 51.31
C GLN A 76 7.94 -30.07 51.37
N LYS A 77 7.40 -29.56 52.49
CA LYS A 77 5.96 -29.26 52.57
C LYS A 77 5.64 -28.03 51.72
N VAL A 78 4.66 -28.18 50.84
CA VAL A 78 4.22 -27.14 49.90
C VAL A 78 2.71 -26.96 50.01
N GLU A 79 2.23 -25.72 50.01
CA GLU A 79 0.82 -25.36 49.83
C GLU A 79 0.65 -24.70 48.46
N VAL A 80 -0.36 -25.10 47.67
CA VAL A 80 -0.54 -24.62 46.29
C VAL A 80 -1.67 -23.60 46.20
N ARG A 81 -1.41 -22.46 45.57
CA ARG A 81 -2.37 -21.36 45.39
C ARG A 81 -2.47 -20.97 43.92
N PHE A 82 -3.70 -20.89 43.41
CA PHE A 82 -3.98 -20.47 42.03
C PHE A 82 -4.43 -19.00 42.00
N ILE A 83 -3.87 -18.20 41.10
CA ILE A 83 -4.28 -16.82 40.86
C ILE A 83 -4.50 -16.56 39.35
N VAL A 84 -5.25 -15.50 39.04
CA VAL A 84 -5.47 -15.07 37.65
C VAL A 84 -4.33 -14.14 37.26
N VAL A 85 -3.74 -14.36 36.09
CA VAL A 85 -2.86 -13.38 35.44
C VAL A 85 -3.71 -12.65 34.42
N GLU A 86 -4.13 -11.43 34.75
CA GLU A 86 -4.79 -10.56 33.77
C GLU A 86 -3.74 -9.96 32.84
N GLU A 87 -3.85 -10.23 31.54
CA GLU A 87 -3.10 -9.50 30.52
C GLU A 87 -3.66 -8.06 30.39
N THR A 88 -3.26 -7.18 31.30
CA THR A 88 -3.47 -5.74 31.15
C THR A 88 -2.77 -5.26 29.89
N SER A 89 -3.58 -4.89 28.90
CA SER A 89 -3.12 -4.43 27.60
C SER A 89 -2.66 -2.96 27.67
N GLU A 90 -1.48 -2.71 28.25
CA GLU A 90 -0.82 -1.39 28.23
C GLU A 90 0.59 -1.49 27.61
N ASP A 91 0.89 -0.58 26.68
CA ASP A 91 2.22 -0.43 26.07
C ASP A 91 3.23 0.05 27.12
N GLY A 92 4.10 -0.85 27.59
CA GLY A 92 5.05 -0.55 28.68
C GLY A 92 6.25 -1.49 28.75
N ILE A 93 7.07 -1.57 27.70
CA ILE A 93 8.33 -2.34 27.74
C ILE A 93 9.39 -1.57 28.55
N GLU A 94 9.37 -1.74 29.87
CA GLU A 94 10.63 -1.82 30.62
C GLU A 94 11.11 -3.27 30.60
N LYS A 95 12.31 -3.50 30.06
CA LYS A 95 12.94 -4.82 30.08
C LYS A 95 13.43 -5.13 31.50
N PRO A 96 13.09 -6.28 32.11
CA PRO A 96 13.94 -6.84 33.14
C PRO A 96 15.33 -7.11 32.56
N HIS A 97 16.38 -6.93 33.36
CA HIS A 97 17.72 -7.38 32.98
C HIS A 97 17.72 -8.92 32.91
N GLU A 98 17.82 -9.47 31.71
CA GLU A 98 18.21 -10.87 31.53
C GLU A 98 19.72 -10.99 31.68
N ASP A 99 20.17 -11.85 32.59
CA ASP A 99 21.58 -12.22 32.70
C ASP A 99 22.03 -12.94 31.42
N GLU A 100 23.13 -12.46 30.82
CA GLU A 100 23.80 -13.14 29.73
C GLU A 100 24.33 -14.51 30.19
N ASN A 101 23.57 -15.59 30.01
CA ASN A 101 24.04 -16.95 29.65
C ASN A 101 22.94 -18.04 29.70
N SER A 102 21.98 -18.00 28.77
CA SER A 102 21.31 -19.23 28.30
C SER A 102 20.84 -19.08 26.86
N ALA A 103 21.65 -19.53 25.91
CA ALA A 103 21.21 -19.63 24.51
C ALA A 103 20.05 -20.63 24.41
N PRO A 104 18.91 -20.25 23.80
CA PRO A 104 17.83 -21.19 23.55
C PRO A 104 18.32 -22.26 22.56
N MET A 105 17.90 -23.51 22.76
CA MET A 105 18.19 -24.58 21.82
C MET A 105 17.35 -24.36 20.57
N GLU A 106 17.95 -23.78 19.54
CA GLU A 106 17.30 -23.50 18.26
C GLU A 106 16.74 -24.80 17.65
N ASP A 107 15.42 -24.88 17.47
CA ASP A 107 14.80 -25.90 16.64
C ASP A 107 15.05 -25.51 15.17
N PRO A 108 15.90 -26.23 14.41
CA PRO A 108 16.38 -25.79 13.09
C PRO A 108 15.27 -25.74 12.02
N ALA A 109 14.05 -26.14 12.35
CA ALA A 109 12.87 -26.04 11.49
C ALA A 109 12.15 -24.67 11.57
N VAL A 110 12.40 -23.83 12.59
CA VAL A 110 11.66 -22.58 12.81
C VAL A 110 12.56 -21.36 12.59
N LEU A 111 12.32 -20.62 11.51
CA LEU A 111 13.00 -19.36 11.23
C LEU A 111 12.41 -18.23 12.08
N SER A 112 13.21 -17.69 13.01
CA SER A 112 12.91 -16.44 13.71
C SER A 112 13.13 -15.25 12.78
N LEU A 113 12.05 -14.65 12.29
CA LEU A 113 12.07 -13.54 11.33
C LEU A 113 11.67 -12.22 12.01
N GLN A 114 12.47 -11.17 11.83
CA GLN A 114 12.14 -9.81 12.22
C GLN A 114 11.91 -8.96 10.97
N ALA A 115 10.79 -8.25 10.89
CA ALA A 115 10.52 -7.28 9.85
C ALA A 115 11.21 -5.94 10.17
N GLU A 116 11.99 -5.41 9.22
CA GLU A 116 12.64 -4.10 9.33
C GLU A 116 11.95 -3.07 8.43
N TYR A 117 11.63 -1.90 8.98
CA TYR A 117 10.99 -0.80 8.26
C TYR A 117 11.92 0.41 8.20
N GLN A 118 12.30 0.80 6.97
CA GLN A 118 13.16 1.96 6.72
C GLN A 118 12.51 3.27 7.17
N SER A 119 11.21 3.45 6.87
CA SER A 119 10.43 4.61 7.29
C SER A 119 9.52 4.28 8.47
N ILE A 120 9.45 5.20 9.44
CA ILE A 120 8.45 5.14 10.53
C ILE A 120 7.02 5.27 9.95
N TYR A 121 6.85 5.92 8.80
CA TYR A 121 5.57 5.90 8.09
C TYR A 121 5.19 4.47 7.68
N ASP A 122 6.11 3.68 7.11
CA ASP A 122 5.78 2.29 6.75
C ASP A 122 5.55 1.41 7.98
N GLU A 123 6.29 1.64 9.07
CA GLU A 123 6.09 0.90 10.33
C GLU A 123 4.68 1.12 10.93
N ILE A 124 4.19 2.37 10.91
CA ILE A 124 2.91 2.76 11.53
C ILE A 124 1.72 2.60 10.57
N VAL A 125 1.86 3.10 9.33
CA VAL A 125 0.77 3.19 8.34
C VAL A 125 0.67 1.93 7.50
N GLN A 126 1.78 1.21 7.28
CA GLN A 126 1.82 -0.07 6.57
C GLN A 126 1.03 -0.04 5.24
N PRO A 127 1.27 0.95 4.35
CA PRO A 127 0.41 1.26 3.20
C PRO A 127 0.18 0.07 2.23
N HIS A 128 1.08 -0.91 2.23
CA HIS A 128 0.95 -2.18 1.51
C HIS A 128 -0.18 -3.11 1.98
N GLN A 129 -0.73 -2.92 3.19
CA GLN A 129 -1.83 -3.74 3.71
C GLN A 129 -3.16 -3.16 3.24
N VAL A 130 -3.78 -3.84 2.28
CA VAL A 130 -4.99 -3.37 1.60
C VAL A 130 -6.10 -4.42 1.60
N ILE A 131 -7.32 -3.97 1.84
CA ILE A 131 -8.55 -4.69 1.54
C ILE A 131 -8.88 -4.37 0.07
N VAL A 132 -8.94 -5.42 -0.76
CA VAL A 132 -9.17 -5.28 -2.21
C VAL A 132 -10.62 -5.69 -2.53
N VAL A 133 -11.39 -4.79 -3.14
CA VAL A 133 -12.84 -4.96 -3.39
C VAL A 133 -13.11 -4.68 -4.88
N PRO A 134 -14.00 -5.42 -5.58
CA PRO A 134 -14.39 -5.07 -6.95
C PRO A 134 -15.04 -3.67 -7.01
N GLY A 135 -14.70 -2.86 -8.01
CA GLY A 135 -15.24 -1.49 -8.16
C GLY A 135 -16.76 -1.45 -8.35
N TYR A 136 -17.32 -2.46 -9.00
CA TYR A 136 -18.78 -2.71 -9.03
C TYR A 136 -19.46 -2.67 -7.65
N PHE A 137 -18.76 -3.01 -6.55
CA PHE A 137 -19.31 -2.92 -5.19
C PHE A 137 -19.76 -1.49 -4.83
N LEU A 138 -19.17 -0.45 -5.42
CA LEU A 138 -19.55 0.93 -5.15
C LEU A 138 -21.03 1.19 -5.50
N ARG A 139 -21.62 0.46 -6.46
CA ARG A 139 -23.07 0.53 -6.78
C ARG A 139 -23.96 0.00 -5.65
N PHE A 140 -23.45 -0.86 -4.76
CA PHE A 140 -24.21 -1.34 -3.59
C PHE A 140 -24.31 -0.31 -2.45
N ILE A 141 -23.54 0.79 -2.47
CA ILE A 141 -23.55 1.78 -1.37
C ILE A 141 -24.92 2.45 -1.22
N SER A 142 -25.55 2.87 -2.33
CA SER A 142 -26.89 3.47 -2.31
C SER A 142 -27.99 2.47 -1.93
N VAL A 143 -27.81 1.19 -2.27
CA VAL A 143 -28.76 0.08 -1.98
C VAL A 143 -28.72 -0.33 -0.50
N LEU A 144 -27.52 -0.63 0.00
CA LEU A 144 -27.28 -1.08 1.38
C LEU A 144 -27.29 0.08 2.38
N GLY A 145 -27.00 1.30 1.93
CA GLY A 145 -26.68 2.42 2.78
C GLY A 145 -25.29 2.29 3.43
N LEU A 146 -24.81 3.44 3.88
CA LEU A 146 -23.42 3.68 4.30
C LEU A 146 -22.89 2.66 5.32
N ASP A 147 -23.65 2.41 6.40
CA ASP A 147 -23.24 1.51 7.50
C ASP A 147 -23.14 0.05 7.05
N LEU A 148 -24.12 -0.44 6.28
CA LEU A 148 -24.20 -1.85 5.90
C LEU A 148 -23.21 -2.21 4.80
N ALA A 149 -22.91 -1.25 3.91
CA ALA A 149 -21.83 -1.41 2.94
C ALA A 149 -20.47 -1.62 3.65
N TRP A 150 -20.15 -0.85 4.69
CA TRP A 150 -18.96 -1.10 5.52
C TRP A 150 -19.05 -2.40 6.33
N LEU A 151 -20.24 -2.80 6.78
CA LEU A 151 -20.43 -4.09 7.44
C LEU A 151 -20.10 -5.28 6.52
N TYR A 152 -20.47 -5.21 5.24
CA TYR A 152 -20.07 -6.20 4.24
C TYR A 152 -18.54 -6.23 4.05
N ILE A 153 -17.86 -5.08 3.95
CA ILE A 153 -16.39 -5.01 3.89
C ILE A 153 -15.76 -5.73 5.08
N GLY A 154 -16.26 -5.50 6.29
CA GLY A 154 -15.76 -6.17 7.50
C GLY A 154 -15.94 -7.69 7.48
N PHE A 155 -17.06 -8.19 6.97
CA PHE A 155 -17.30 -9.62 6.78
C PHE A 155 -16.38 -10.23 5.71
N ARG A 156 -16.23 -9.55 4.57
CA ARG A 156 -15.39 -10.01 3.45
C ARG A 156 -13.91 -10.09 3.83
N GLN A 157 -13.40 -9.08 4.54
CA GLN A 157 -12.02 -9.08 5.03
C GLN A 157 -11.78 -10.15 6.09
N ALA A 158 -12.70 -10.31 7.06
CA ALA A 158 -12.57 -11.34 8.08
C ALA A 158 -12.64 -12.77 7.49
N ALA A 159 -13.44 -12.99 6.45
CA ALA A 159 -13.46 -14.25 5.71
C ALA A 159 -12.16 -14.50 4.93
N TYR A 160 -11.58 -13.45 4.32
CA TYR A 160 -10.29 -13.52 3.63
C TYR A 160 -9.14 -13.90 4.59
N GLU A 161 -9.03 -13.23 5.74
CA GLU A 161 -8.05 -13.54 6.80
C GLU A 161 -8.20 -14.97 7.31
N ALA A 162 -9.45 -15.44 7.50
CA ALA A 162 -9.73 -16.79 7.96
C ALA A 162 -9.39 -17.88 6.93
N GLY A 163 -9.02 -17.51 5.69
CA GLY A 163 -8.55 -18.44 4.66
C GLY A 163 -9.59 -18.85 3.62
N ALA A 164 -10.70 -18.11 3.47
CA ALA A 164 -11.75 -18.43 2.49
C ALA A 164 -11.22 -18.57 1.05
N ALA A 165 -10.20 -17.79 0.67
CA ALA A 165 -9.54 -17.89 -0.63
C ALA A 165 -8.73 -19.19 -0.83
N LYS A 166 -8.31 -19.87 0.26
CA LYS A 166 -7.48 -21.08 0.21
C LYS A 166 -8.30 -22.37 0.25
N GLN A 167 -9.48 -22.36 0.89
CA GLN A 167 -10.37 -23.52 1.00
C GLN A 167 -11.84 -23.07 0.82
N PRO A 168 -12.27 -22.78 -0.43
CA PRO A 168 -13.62 -22.29 -0.71
C PRO A 168 -14.69 -23.29 -0.24
N GLY A 169 -15.80 -22.77 0.28
CA GLY A 169 -16.91 -23.57 0.80
C GLY A 169 -16.69 -24.18 2.19
N LYS A 170 -15.47 -24.13 2.75
CA LYS A 170 -15.20 -24.57 4.13
C LYS A 170 -15.70 -23.53 5.14
N MET A 171 -16.13 -24.00 6.31
CA MET A 171 -16.54 -23.15 7.43
C MET A 171 -15.31 -22.73 8.23
N PHE A 172 -15.20 -21.44 8.55
CA PHE A 172 -14.10 -20.88 9.33
C PHE A 172 -14.62 -20.07 10.52
N GLY A 173 -13.88 -20.09 11.63
CA GLY A 173 -14.14 -19.22 12.78
C GLY A 173 -13.49 -17.86 12.58
N ALA A 174 -14.29 -16.80 12.39
CA ALA A 174 -13.81 -15.42 12.36
C ALA A 174 -14.23 -14.68 13.65
N PRO A 175 -13.30 -14.07 14.40
CA PRO A 175 -13.67 -13.30 15.58
C PRO A 175 -14.58 -12.12 15.24
N ALA A 176 -15.70 -11.96 15.96
CA ALA A 176 -16.59 -10.81 15.80
C ALA A 176 -15.88 -9.45 16.00
N LYS A 177 -14.76 -9.43 16.74
CA LYS A 177 -13.87 -8.26 16.89
C LYS A 177 -13.23 -7.86 15.56
N ASN A 178 -12.84 -8.80 14.69
CA ASN A 178 -12.23 -8.51 13.39
C ASN A 178 -13.27 -7.95 12.42
N VAL A 179 -14.47 -8.55 12.36
CA VAL A 179 -15.57 -8.02 11.55
C VAL A 179 -15.88 -6.59 11.97
N ALA A 180 -16.10 -6.33 13.27
CA ALA A 180 -16.36 -4.98 13.77
C ALA A 180 -15.22 -3.99 13.42
N ARG A 181 -13.96 -4.39 13.64
CA ARG A 181 -12.75 -3.60 13.32
C ARG A 181 -12.71 -3.18 11.86
N TYR A 182 -12.92 -4.11 10.92
CA TYR A 182 -12.87 -3.83 9.49
C TYR A 182 -14.16 -3.19 8.93
N SER A 183 -15.23 -3.11 9.71
CA SER A 183 -16.40 -2.26 9.43
C SER A 183 -16.25 -0.82 9.96
N GLY A 184 -15.14 -0.47 10.62
CA GLY A 184 -14.99 0.79 11.36
C GLY A 184 -15.96 0.93 12.55
N MET A 185 -16.52 -0.18 13.04
CA MET A 185 -17.55 -0.19 14.08
C MET A 185 -17.01 -0.67 15.43
N SER A 186 -17.56 -0.13 16.53
CA SER A 186 -17.33 -0.73 17.85
C SER A 186 -17.96 -2.13 17.92
N LEU A 187 -17.41 -3.03 18.74
CA LEU A 187 -17.99 -4.35 18.98
C LEU A 187 -19.42 -4.28 19.54
N ARG A 188 -19.74 -3.23 20.31
CA ARG A 188 -21.10 -2.97 20.81
C ARG A 188 -22.05 -2.59 19.67
N THR A 189 -21.58 -1.74 18.74
CA THR A 189 -22.31 -1.37 17.53
C THR A 189 -22.57 -2.61 16.67
N PHE A 190 -21.53 -3.37 16.33
CA PHE A 190 -21.66 -4.64 15.59
C PHE A 190 -22.71 -5.57 16.21
N ARG A 191 -22.62 -5.85 17.52
CA ARG A 191 -23.58 -6.70 18.24
C ARG A 191 -25.03 -6.19 18.12
N ARG A 192 -25.25 -4.87 18.07
CA ARG A 192 -26.57 -4.24 17.87
C ARG A 192 -27.11 -4.53 16.46
N TYR A 193 -26.30 -4.34 15.41
CA TYR A 193 -26.70 -4.68 14.04
C TYR A 193 -26.94 -6.20 13.91
N SER A 194 -26.06 -7.04 14.44
CA SER A 194 -26.21 -8.51 14.38
C SER A 194 -27.42 -9.07 15.15
N ALA A 195 -28.00 -8.28 16.06
CA ALA A 195 -29.23 -8.62 16.79
C ALA A 195 -30.50 -8.16 16.07
N ASN A 196 -30.39 -7.25 15.09
CA ASN A 196 -31.52 -6.72 14.33
C ASN A 196 -31.79 -7.58 13.07
N PRO A 197 -32.98 -8.20 12.93
CA PRO A 197 -33.32 -8.99 11.73
C PRO A 197 -33.25 -8.20 10.41
N ASP A 198 -33.60 -6.91 10.42
CA ASP A 198 -33.56 -6.03 9.24
C ASP A 198 -32.15 -5.93 8.63
N THR A 199 -31.10 -5.98 9.47
CA THR A 199 -29.71 -6.01 8.99
C THR A 199 -29.45 -7.19 8.06
N TRP A 200 -29.97 -8.37 8.39
CA TRP A 200 -29.78 -9.59 7.59
C TRP A 200 -30.73 -9.68 6.40
N GLN A 201 -31.89 -9.02 6.46
CA GLN A 201 -32.77 -8.86 5.31
C GLN A 201 -32.13 -7.95 4.24
N ARG A 202 -31.46 -6.87 4.67
CA ARG A 202 -30.80 -5.90 3.78
C ARG A 202 -29.42 -6.37 3.29
N LEU A 203 -28.75 -7.26 4.03
CA LEU A 203 -27.54 -7.97 3.60
C LEU A 203 -27.84 -9.36 3.00
N ARG A 204 -29.09 -9.65 2.61
CA ARG A 204 -29.45 -10.92 1.97
C ARG A 204 -28.56 -11.14 0.74
N ASP A 205 -28.19 -12.40 0.51
CA ASP A 205 -27.34 -12.90 -0.56
C ASP A 205 -25.88 -12.37 -0.57
N LEU A 206 -25.57 -11.27 0.13
CA LEU A 206 -24.21 -10.78 0.38
C LEU A 206 -23.61 -11.35 1.69
N VAL A 207 -24.37 -11.38 2.78
CA VAL A 207 -24.01 -12.00 4.07
C VAL A 207 -25.25 -12.68 4.66
N THR A 208 -25.40 -13.98 4.42
CA THR A 208 -26.52 -14.76 4.94
C THR A 208 -26.12 -15.58 6.17
N PRO A 209 -26.89 -15.56 7.28
CA PRO A 209 -26.66 -16.48 8.39
C PRO A 209 -26.95 -17.93 7.92
N ALA A 210 -25.99 -18.83 8.10
CA ALA A 210 -26.13 -20.22 7.66
C ALA A 210 -27.06 -21.04 8.58
N GLU A 211 -27.31 -20.57 9.80
CA GLU A 211 -28.26 -21.14 10.75
C GLU A 211 -29.13 -20.03 11.37
N ASP A 212 -30.45 -20.17 11.24
CA ASP A 212 -31.43 -19.19 11.71
C ASP A 212 -31.60 -19.20 13.24
N LYS A 213 -31.45 -20.38 13.87
CA LYS A 213 -31.62 -20.57 15.32
C LYS A 213 -30.29 -20.87 16.00
N PRO A 214 -29.98 -20.24 17.15
CA PRO A 214 -28.79 -20.59 17.92
C PRO A 214 -28.96 -22.00 18.49
N GLN A 215 -28.10 -22.93 18.05
CA GLN A 215 -27.98 -24.22 18.70
C GLN A 215 -27.22 -24.06 20.02
N TRP A 216 -27.56 -24.91 20.98
CA TRP A 216 -26.87 -24.99 22.27
C TRP A 216 -26.26 -26.38 22.36
N GLN A 217 -24.94 -26.45 22.48
CA GLN A 217 -24.21 -27.67 22.76
C GLN A 217 -23.89 -27.71 24.25
N TYR A 218 -24.27 -28.81 24.90
CA TYR A 218 -23.83 -29.08 26.26
C TYR A 218 -22.37 -29.52 26.19
N GLY A 219 -21.49 -28.76 26.82
CA GLY A 219 -20.10 -29.18 27.01
C GLY A 219 -20.01 -30.33 28.02
N ASN A 220 -18.81 -30.91 28.17
CA ASN A 220 -18.52 -31.86 29.26
C ASN A 220 -18.81 -31.27 30.67
N ASP A 221 -18.91 -29.95 30.74
CA ASP A 221 -19.12 -29.16 31.96
C ASP A 221 -20.62 -29.07 32.33
N ASN A 222 -21.50 -29.73 31.57
CA ASN A 222 -22.97 -29.72 31.69
C ASN A 222 -23.64 -28.34 31.54
N HIS A 223 -22.87 -27.31 31.20
CA HIS A 223 -23.35 -25.97 30.89
C HIS A 223 -23.67 -25.86 29.39
N PRO A 224 -24.76 -25.16 29.01
CA PRO A 224 -25.11 -24.96 27.60
C PRO A 224 -24.21 -23.87 27.00
N HIS A 225 -23.28 -24.26 26.14
CA HIS A 225 -22.51 -23.34 25.32
C HIS A 225 -23.24 -23.10 24.00
N ARG A 226 -23.36 -21.83 23.61
CA ARG A 226 -23.97 -21.46 22.33
C ARG A 226 -23.02 -21.85 21.19
N THR A 227 -23.52 -22.51 20.15
CA THR A 227 -22.70 -22.81 18.98
C THR A 227 -22.20 -21.53 18.29
N PRO A 228 -21.04 -21.58 17.61
CA PRO A 228 -20.61 -20.50 16.73
C PRO A 228 -21.71 -20.17 15.71
N ARG A 229 -22.03 -18.89 15.56
CA ARG A 229 -22.90 -18.42 14.47
C ARG A 229 -22.10 -18.39 13.17
N TYR A 230 -22.55 -19.16 12.19
CA TYR A 230 -21.95 -19.19 10.87
C TYR A 230 -22.64 -18.23 9.91
N TYR A 231 -21.85 -17.57 9.06
CA TYR A 231 -22.31 -16.68 8.00
C TYR A 231 -21.68 -17.10 6.68
N ARG A 232 -22.48 -17.13 5.62
CA ARG A 232 -22.01 -17.27 4.24
C ARG A 232 -21.82 -15.86 3.68
N VAL A 233 -20.61 -15.55 3.25
CA VAL A 233 -20.24 -14.24 2.67
C VAL A 233 -20.03 -14.42 1.17
N ALA A 234 -20.69 -13.60 0.36
CA ALA A 234 -20.50 -13.58 -1.08
C ALA A 234 -19.15 -12.96 -1.44
N MET A 235 -18.23 -13.77 -1.96
CA MET A 235 -16.92 -13.31 -2.44
C MET A 235 -16.97 -12.82 -3.89
N THR A 236 -17.88 -13.39 -4.68
CA THR A 236 -18.35 -12.90 -5.99
C THR A 236 -19.63 -12.11 -5.76
N LEU A 237 -19.78 -10.95 -6.38
CA LEU A 237 -20.94 -10.09 -6.18
C LEU A 237 -22.12 -10.51 -7.09
N PRO A 238 -23.36 -10.51 -6.59
CA PRO A 238 -24.54 -10.48 -7.45
C PRO A 238 -24.70 -9.09 -8.08
N LEU A 239 -25.64 -8.94 -9.01
CA LEU A 239 -26.02 -7.63 -9.54
C LEU A 239 -26.84 -6.84 -8.50
N THR A 240 -26.84 -5.50 -8.61
CA THR A 240 -27.81 -4.69 -7.86
C THR A 240 -29.21 -4.85 -8.48
N PRO A 241 -30.32 -4.63 -7.72
CA PRO A 241 -31.66 -4.76 -8.27
C PRO A 241 -31.94 -3.87 -9.50
N ALA A 242 -31.34 -2.68 -9.55
CA ALA A 242 -31.51 -1.75 -10.68
C ALA A 242 -30.70 -2.17 -11.91
N ASP A 243 -29.46 -2.65 -11.71
CA ASP A 243 -28.63 -3.19 -12.78
C ASP A 243 -29.23 -4.50 -13.34
N GLU A 244 -29.74 -5.37 -12.47
CA GLU A 244 -30.46 -6.59 -12.86
C GLU A 244 -31.71 -6.27 -13.69
N LEU A 245 -32.54 -5.31 -13.28
CA LEU A 245 -33.71 -4.87 -14.04
C LEU A 245 -33.31 -4.31 -15.41
N SER A 246 -32.21 -3.55 -15.49
CA SER A 246 -31.70 -2.97 -16.73
C SER A 246 -31.22 -4.07 -17.70
N LEU A 247 -30.41 -5.01 -17.21
CA LEU A 247 -29.91 -6.15 -17.98
C LEU A 247 -31.07 -7.05 -18.45
N ARG A 248 -32.04 -7.37 -17.57
CA ARG A 248 -33.24 -8.13 -17.94
C ARG A 248 -34.05 -7.41 -19.03
N ALA A 249 -34.29 -6.10 -18.89
CA ALA A 249 -35.05 -5.32 -19.87
C ALA A 249 -34.36 -5.29 -21.24
N TRP A 250 -33.03 -5.12 -21.26
CA TRP A 250 -32.24 -5.18 -22.48
C TRP A 250 -32.31 -6.57 -23.14
N LEU A 251 -32.10 -7.64 -22.38
CA LEU A 251 -32.14 -9.02 -22.88
C LEU A 251 -33.52 -9.40 -23.43
N TYR A 252 -34.61 -9.05 -22.72
CA TYR A 252 -35.97 -9.31 -23.21
C TYR A 252 -36.27 -8.55 -24.52
N LYS A 253 -35.77 -7.32 -24.68
CA LYS A 253 -35.88 -6.57 -25.94
C LYS A 253 -35.12 -7.29 -27.06
N SER A 254 -33.86 -7.64 -26.83
CA SER A 254 -33.01 -8.33 -27.82
C SER A 254 -33.59 -9.68 -28.25
N LEU A 255 -34.19 -10.45 -27.32
CA LEU A 255 -34.88 -11.71 -27.63
C LEU A 255 -36.22 -11.48 -28.35
N ALA A 256 -36.96 -10.42 -28.03
CA ALA A 256 -38.21 -10.05 -28.72
C ALA A 256 -37.98 -9.59 -30.18
N GLU A 257 -36.78 -9.09 -30.50
CA GLU A 257 -36.32 -8.83 -31.87
C GLU A 257 -36.03 -10.11 -32.68
N GLY A 258 -36.18 -11.31 -32.08
CA GLY A 258 -36.03 -12.61 -32.73
C GLY A 258 -34.61 -13.16 -32.71
N LYS A 259 -33.69 -12.56 -31.95
CA LYS A 259 -32.31 -13.04 -31.79
C LYS A 259 -32.31 -14.32 -30.94
N ASN A 260 -31.40 -15.24 -31.23
CA ASN A 260 -31.17 -16.38 -30.35
C ASN A 260 -30.36 -15.95 -29.10
N PRO A 261 -30.38 -16.73 -28.00
CA PRO A 261 -29.66 -16.35 -26.77
C PRO A 261 -28.16 -16.10 -26.95
N LEU A 262 -27.50 -16.83 -27.85
CA LEU A 262 -26.06 -16.68 -28.11
C LEU A 262 -25.74 -15.35 -28.80
N ALA A 263 -26.50 -14.96 -29.82
CA ALA A 263 -26.35 -13.68 -30.50
C ALA A 263 -26.72 -12.51 -29.57
N ALA A 264 -27.76 -12.66 -28.74
CA ALA A 264 -28.10 -11.65 -27.75
C ALA A 264 -26.98 -11.43 -26.72
N LEU A 265 -26.23 -12.47 -26.35
CA LEU A 265 -25.04 -12.34 -25.50
C LEU A 265 -23.84 -11.72 -26.25
N GLN A 266 -23.63 -12.06 -27.52
CA GLN A 266 -22.58 -11.47 -28.34
C GLN A 266 -22.80 -9.96 -28.53
N ASP A 267 -24.02 -9.55 -28.88
CA ASP A 267 -24.43 -8.14 -28.96
C ASP A 267 -24.20 -7.40 -27.62
N ALA A 268 -24.47 -8.04 -26.49
CA ALA A 268 -24.28 -7.44 -25.16
C ALA A 268 -22.80 -7.19 -24.80
N LEU A 269 -21.86 -7.95 -25.40
CA LEU A 269 -20.41 -7.77 -25.21
C LEU A 269 -19.86 -6.59 -26.03
N GLU A 270 -20.53 -6.19 -27.11
CA GLU A 270 -20.12 -5.03 -27.93
C GLU A 270 -20.62 -3.70 -27.37
N ILE A 271 -21.64 -3.71 -26.51
CA ILE A 271 -22.27 -2.52 -25.93
C ILE A 271 -21.49 -2.04 -24.69
N PRO A 272 -21.24 -0.73 -24.51
CA PRO A 272 -20.57 -0.22 -23.33
C PRO A 272 -21.40 -0.45 -22.06
N VAL A 273 -20.73 -0.73 -20.94
CA VAL A 273 -21.37 -1.12 -19.67
C VAL A 273 -22.40 -0.10 -19.18
N ASP A 274 -22.15 1.20 -19.37
CA ASP A 274 -23.07 2.27 -18.94
C ASP A 274 -24.34 2.38 -19.80
N GLU A 275 -24.39 1.79 -21.01
CA GLU A 275 -25.63 1.65 -21.79
C GLU A 275 -26.42 0.39 -21.39
N LEU A 276 -25.72 -0.69 -21.00
CA LEU A 276 -26.34 -1.96 -20.62
C LEU A 276 -26.86 -1.96 -19.17
N ILE A 277 -26.13 -1.32 -18.26
CA ILE A 277 -26.48 -1.10 -16.85
C ILE A 277 -26.21 0.37 -16.44
N PRO A 278 -27.03 1.32 -16.92
CA PRO A 278 -26.86 2.74 -16.58
C PRO A 278 -26.86 2.96 -15.07
N ARG A 279 -26.09 3.95 -14.58
CA ARG A 279 -26.13 4.34 -13.17
C ARG A 279 -27.48 5.02 -12.88
N HIS A 280 -28.27 4.40 -12.00
CA HIS A 280 -29.58 4.93 -11.59
C HIS A 280 -29.44 5.91 -10.44
N GLU A 281 -29.69 7.20 -10.71
CA GLU A 281 -29.69 8.31 -9.73
C GLU A 281 -30.62 8.02 -8.54
N ASN A 282 -31.77 7.38 -8.78
CA ASN A 282 -32.78 7.08 -7.76
C ASN A 282 -33.16 5.59 -7.71
N THR A 283 -32.23 4.75 -7.27
CA THR A 283 -32.54 3.34 -6.98
C THR A 283 -33.53 3.24 -5.81
N PRO A 284 -34.69 2.56 -5.96
CA PRO A 284 -35.63 2.41 -4.86
C PRO A 284 -34.98 1.67 -3.68
N SER A 285 -34.97 2.31 -2.51
CA SER A 285 -34.33 1.76 -1.31
C SER A 285 -34.84 0.36 -0.97
N TYR A 286 -33.94 -0.53 -0.55
CA TYR A 286 -34.15 -1.96 -0.23
C TYR A 286 -35.10 -2.19 0.98
N ARG A 287 -36.34 -1.71 0.87
CA ARG A 287 -37.40 -1.77 1.89
C ARG A 287 -38.53 -2.72 1.53
N ASP A 288 -38.60 -3.17 0.28
CA ASP A 288 -39.56 -4.19 -0.13
C ASP A 288 -38.90 -5.57 -0.03
N GLY A 289 -39.41 -6.42 0.88
CA GLY A 289 -38.71 -7.59 1.41
C GLY A 289 -38.66 -8.82 0.49
N SER A 290 -38.89 -8.64 -0.81
CA SER A 290 -39.17 -9.68 -1.81
C SER A 290 -38.10 -9.81 -2.90
N ILE A 291 -37.07 -8.97 -2.91
CA ILE A 291 -36.01 -8.99 -3.92
C ILE A 291 -34.89 -9.94 -3.46
N GLU A 292 -34.68 -11.02 -4.22
CA GLU A 292 -33.52 -11.89 -4.16
C GLU A 292 -32.46 -11.36 -5.14
N LEU A 293 -31.18 -11.37 -4.75
CA LEU A 293 -30.09 -10.85 -5.60
C LEU A 293 -29.49 -11.97 -6.45
N HIS A 294 -29.50 -11.79 -7.76
CA HIS A 294 -29.04 -12.80 -8.72
C HIS A 294 -27.63 -12.51 -9.22
N SER A 295 -26.84 -13.56 -9.49
CA SER A 295 -25.62 -13.41 -10.29
C SER A 295 -25.97 -13.15 -11.77
N VAL A 296 -25.00 -12.69 -12.55
CA VAL A 296 -25.19 -12.52 -14.01
C VAL A 296 -25.64 -13.84 -14.64
N GLN A 297 -25.03 -14.96 -14.24
CA GLN A 297 -25.37 -16.30 -14.70
C GLN A 297 -26.82 -16.68 -14.36
N ASP A 298 -27.30 -16.39 -13.14
CA ASP A 298 -28.68 -16.65 -12.73
C ASP A 298 -29.68 -15.84 -13.56
N VAL A 299 -29.39 -14.54 -13.80
CA VAL A 299 -30.22 -13.67 -14.66
C VAL A 299 -30.28 -14.21 -16.09
N LEU A 300 -29.14 -14.61 -16.66
CA LEU A 300 -29.06 -15.15 -18.01
C LEU A 300 -29.84 -16.48 -18.14
N HIS A 301 -29.71 -17.39 -17.18
CA HIS A 301 -30.50 -18.62 -17.18
C HIS A 301 -32.00 -18.36 -17.01
N ALA A 302 -32.39 -17.39 -16.19
CA ALA A 302 -33.79 -17.01 -15.99
C ALA A 302 -34.42 -16.36 -17.23
N VAL A 303 -33.67 -15.54 -17.98
CA VAL A 303 -34.17 -14.83 -19.17
C VAL A 303 -34.12 -15.68 -20.43
N CYS A 304 -33.02 -16.38 -20.67
CA CYS A 304 -32.80 -17.17 -21.89
C CYS A 304 -33.45 -18.56 -21.85
N GLY A 305 -33.79 -19.06 -20.66
CA GLY A 305 -34.45 -20.36 -20.49
C GLY A 305 -33.53 -21.57 -20.78
N PRO A 306 -34.11 -22.75 -21.07
CA PRO A 306 -33.33 -23.97 -21.27
C PRO A 306 -32.55 -23.95 -22.59
N ILE A 307 -31.22 -23.91 -22.48
CA ILE A 307 -30.29 -23.97 -23.62
C ILE A 307 -30.05 -25.43 -24.05
N SER A 308 -29.98 -25.63 -25.37
CA SER A 308 -29.61 -26.89 -26.03
C SER A 308 -28.30 -27.47 -25.48
N GLU A 309 -28.18 -28.80 -25.41
CA GLU A 309 -26.98 -29.46 -24.86
C GLU A 309 -25.72 -29.12 -25.66
N ASN A 310 -25.84 -28.96 -26.98
CA ASN A 310 -24.74 -28.61 -27.87
C ASN A 310 -24.23 -27.17 -27.65
N ASP A 311 -25.13 -26.27 -27.25
CA ASP A 311 -24.86 -24.84 -27.12
C ASP A 311 -24.49 -24.44 -25.68
N ARG A 312 -24.67 -25.36 -24.71
CA ARG A 312 -24.52 -25.10 -23.27
C ARG A 312 -23.12 -24.63 -22.88
N SER A 313 -22.07 -25.18 -23.47
CA SER A 313 -20.69 -24.74 -23.20
C SER A 313 -20.43 -23.34 -23.72
N HIS A 314 -20.84 -23.05 -24.96
CA HIS A 314 -20.64 -21.73 -25.56
C HIS A 314 -21.50 -20.65 -24.88
N PHE A 315 -22.72 -20.99 -24.45
CA PHE A 315 -23.54 -20.11 -23.61
C PHE A 315 -22.85 -19.79 -22.27
N GLN A 316 -22.24 -20.78 -21.61
CA GLN A 316 -21.50 -20.56 -20.36
C GLN A 316 -20.28 -19.66 -20.58
N GLU A 317 -19.50 -19.89 -21.65
CA GLU A 317 -18.37 -19.03 -22.02
C GLU A 317 -18.79 -17.58 -22.25
N LEU A 318 -19.87 -17.35 -23.00
CA LEU A 318 -20.42 -16.01 -23.25
C LEU A 318 -21.02 -15.38 -21.97
N ALA A 319 -21.65 -16.17 -21.11
CA ALA A 319 -22.16 -15.71 -19.81
C ALA A 319 -21.02 -15.26 -18.87
N ASP A 320 -19.92 -16.01 -18.82
CA ASP A 320 -18.75 -15.66 -18.01
C ASP A 320 -17.95 -14.50 -18.61
N GLN A 321 -17.95 -14.33 -19.94
CA GLN A 321 -17.45 -13.13 -20.61
C GLN A 321 -18.32 -11.91 -20.29
N LEU A 322 -19.65 -12.04 -20.31
CA LEU A 322 -20.55 -10.92 -19.99
C LEU A 322 -20.46 -10.53 -18.51
N ALA A 323 -20.28 -11.50 -17.62
CA ALA A 323 -20.00 -11.24 -16.21
C ALA A 323 -18.68 -10.46 -16.02
N GLN A 324 -17.63 -10.79 -16.79
CA GLN A 324 -16.37 -10.05 -16.79
C GLN A 324 -16.45 -8.68 -17.49
N HIS A 325 -17.38 -8.50 -18.44
CA HIS A 325 -17.64 -7.22 -19.07
C HIS A 325 -18.34 -6.25 -18.11
N LEU A 326 -19.40 -6.72 -17.45
CA LEU A 326 -20.15 -5.97 -16.42
C LEU A 326 -19.33 -5.72 -15.14
N MET A 327 -18.46 -6.67 -14.77
CA MET A 327 -17.61 -6.61 -13.57
C MET A 327 -16.16 -6.99 -13.91
N PRO A 328 -15.37 -6.06 -14.50
CA PRO A 328 -14.00 -6.36 -14.92
C PRO A 328 -13.12 -6.81 -13.76
N PRO A 329 -12.34 -7.92 -13.88
CA PRO A 329 -11.50 -8.42 -12.79
C PRO A 329 -10.31 -7.50 -12.44
N ARG A 330 -10.13 -6.42 -13.19
CA ARG A 330 -9.14 -5.35 -12.95
C ARG A 330 -9.76 -4.08 -12.37
N ASP A 331 -11.09 -3.97 -12.33
CA ASP A 331 -11.82 -2.90 -11.67
C ASP A 331 -11.82 -3.17 -10.16
N LEU A 332 -10.85 -2.59 -9.44
CA LEU A 332 -10.54 -2.91 -8.06
C LEU A 332 -10.30 -1.63 -7.23
N VAL A 333 -11.09 -1.50 -6.17
CA VAL A 333 -10.90 -0.48 -5.12
C VAL A 333 -9.94 -1.02 -4.06
N PHE A 334 -8.95 -0.21 -3.71
CA PHE A 334 -7.94 -0.53 -2.69
C PHE A 334 -8.19 0.33 -1.45
N LEU A 335 -8.48 -0.32 -0.31
CA LEU A 335 -8.70 0.34 0.98
C LEU A 335 -7.58 -0.05 1.94
N THR A 336 -6.75 0.87 2.40
CA THR A 336 -5.68 0.50 3.34
C THR A 336 -6.27 0.06 4.69
N HIS A 337 -5.61 -0.91 5.33
CA HIS A 337 -5.92 -1.32 6.69
C HIS A 337 -5.85 -0.12 7.66
N TYR A 338 -4.92 0.81 7.42
CA TYR A 338 -4.79 2.03 8.20
C TYR A 338 -6.02 2.94 8.06
N PHE A 339 -6.47 3.23 6.83
CA PHE A 339 -7.69 4.01 6.61
C PHE A 339 -8.90 3.39 7.32
N VAL A 340 -9.14 2.10 7.11
CA VAL A 340 -10.32 1.39 7.66
C VAL A 340 -10.27 1.26 9.19
N THR A 341 -9.08 1.15 9.80
CA THR A 341 -8.96 0.91 11.25
C THR A 341 -8.59 2.14 12.10
N ARG A 342 -8.09 3.22 11.49
CA ARG A 342 -7.70 4.46 12.18
C ARG A 342 -8.53 5.68 11.75
N TRP A 343 -8.85 5.81 10.47
CA TRP A 343 -9.59 6.97 9.94
C TRP A 343 -11.09 6.76 9.88
N LEU A 344 -11.57 5.62 9.40
CA LEU A 344 -13.00 5.33 9.30
C LEU A 344 -13.76 5.48 10.65
N PRO A 345 -13.20 5.10 11.82
CA PRO A 345 -13.84 5.36 13.11
C PRO A 345 -13.90 6.85 13.53
N LYS A 346 -13.03 7.70 12.96
CA LYS A 346 -12.99 9.16 13.20
C LYS A 346 -13.88 9.92 12.23
N LEU A 347 -13.78 9.57 10.95
CA LEU A 347 -14.59 10.11 9.85
C LEU A 347 -16.07 9.71 9.98
N GLY A 348 -16.35 8.45 10.33
CA GLY A 348 -17.67 7.85 10.22
C GLY A 348 -17.95 7.25 8.83
N HIS A 349 -18.97 6.40 8.73
CA HIS A 349 -19.26 5.59 7.54
C HIS A 349 -19.55 6.41 6.27
N GLY A 350 -20.22 7.56 6.41
CA GLY A 350 -20.58 8.44 5.29
C GLY A 350 -19.37 9.17 4.71
N GLN A 351 -18.66 9.92 5.54
CA GLN A 351 -17.40 10.57 5.17
C GLN A 351 -16.36 9.56 4.66
N GLY A 352 -16.33 8.35 5.25
CA GLY A 352 -15.48 7.24 4.78
C GLY A 352 -15.77 6.85 3.33
N TRP A 353 -17.04 6.62 2.96
CA TRP A 353 -17.40 6.32 1.57
C TRP A 353 -17.19 7.51 0.63
N PHE A 354 -17.46 8.73 1.07
CA PHE A 354 -17.17 9.94 0.29
C PHE A 354 -15.70 10.03 -0.10
N VAL A 355 -14.78 9.84 0.86
CA VAL A 355 -13.34 9.81 0.61
C VAL A 355 -12.95 8.69 -0.37
N VAL A 356 -13.53 7.49 -0.21
CA VAL A 356 -13.27 6.36 -1.13
C VAL A 356 -13.73 6.65 -2.55
N LEU A 357 -14.97 7.14 -2.75
CA LEU A 357 -15.53 7.43 -4.07
C LEU A 357 -14.74 8.50 -4.84
N ILE A 358 -14.26 9.53 -4.13
CA ILE A 358 -13.48 10.60 -4.76
C ILE A 358 -12.02 10.15 -5.02
N ARG A 359 -11.46 9.29 -4.16
CA ARG A 359 -10.16 8.62 -4.40
C ARG A 359 -10.19 7.66 -5.59
N ASP A 360 -11.26 6.90 -5.76
CA ASP A 360 -11.45 5.94 -6.86
C ASP A 360 -11.36 6.59 -8.25
N ARG A 361 -11.76 7.86 -8.36
CA ARG A 361 -11.66 8.67 -9.60
C ARG A 361 -10.27 9.25 -9.86
N CYS A 362 -9.35 9.07 -8.91
CA CYS A 362 -7.99 9.57 -8.96
C CYS A 362 -7.01 8.40 -9.11
N TYR A 363 -5.91 8.59 -9.83
CA TYR A 363 -4.93 7.52 -10.01
C TYR A 363 -3.49 8.04 -10.10
N LEU A 364 -2.56 7.20 -9.63
CA LEU A 364 -1.15 7.27 -9.95
C LEU A 364 -0.86 6.22 -11.03
N ASN A 365 -0.35 6.62 -12.19
CA ASN A 365 0.12 5.68 -13.20
C ASN A 365 1.63 5.46 -13.00
N PRO A 366 2.07 4.34 -12.37
CA PRO A 366 3.45 4.14 -11.94
C PRO A 366 4.45 3.93 -13.09
N ARG A 367 4.02 4.11 -14.34
CA ARG A 367 4.83 3.88 -15.55
C ARG A 367 5.02 5.12 -16.41
N THR A 368 4.04 6.02 -16.40
CA THR A 368 4.16 7.34 -17.02
C THR A 368 4.53 8.41 -16.00
N GLY A 369 4.38 8.13 -14.70
CA GLY A 369 4.47 9.13 -13.64
C GLY A 369 3.28 10.09 -13.62
N GLU A 370 2.23 9.83 -14.41
CA GLU A 370 1.01 10.65 -14.43
C GLU A 370 0.30 10.53 -13.07
N ILE A 371 0.18 11.66 -12.38
CA ILE A 371 -0.59 11.82 -11.16
C ILE A 371 -1.89 12.51 -11.56
N ARG A 372 -3.02 11.82 -11.45
CA ARG A 372 -4.35 12.43 -11.43
C ARG A 372 -4.84 12.42 -9.99
N ASP A 373 -4.56 13.50 -9.28
CA ASP A 373 -5.01 13.80 -7.93
C ASP A 373 -6.15 14.84 -7.91
N GLU A 374 -6.77 15.09 -9.07
CA GLU A 374 -7.93 15.95 -9.24
C GLU A 374 -9.09 15.16 -9.84
N ALA A 375 -10.18 15.03 -9.07
CA ALA A 375 -11.44 14.46 -9.54
C ALA A 375 -12.36 15.59 -10.02
N LEU A 376 -12.86 15.48 -11.25
CA LEU A 376 -14.02 16.23 -11.74
C LEU A 376 -15.29 15.43 -11.40
N VAL A 377 -16.33 16.13 -10.96
CA VAL A 377 -17.68 15.60 -10.83
C VAL A 377 -18.61 16.56 -11.57
N ASP A 378 -19.35 16.03 -12.54
CA ASP A 378 -20.03 16.83 -13.56
C ASP A 378 -21.35 17.39 -13.02
N GLN A 379 -22.11 16.61 -12.24
CA GLN A 379 -23.29 17.12 -11.51
C GLN A 379 -22.95 17.56 -10.07
N GLY A 380 -21.70 17.97 -9.80
CA GLY A 380 -21.35 18.62 -8.54
C GLY A 380 -21.56 17.78 -7.28
N TYR A 381 -22.49 18.20 -6.42
CA TYR A 381 -22.81 17.50 -5.17
C TYR A 381 -23.99 16.54 -5.30
N SER A 382 -24.91 16.72 -6.26
CA SER A 382 -26.05 15.80 -6.46
C SER A 382 -25.54 14.41 -6.87
N GLU A 383 -24.63 14.33 -7.85
CA GLU A 383 -24.00 13.07 -8.28
C GLU A 383 -23.40 12.28 -7.10
N ILE A 384 -22.70 12.99 -6.22
CA ILE A 384 -22.04 12.42 -5.03
C ILE A 384 -23.09 11.94 -4.03
N ALA A 385 -24.21 12.67 -3.89
CA ALA A 385 -25.31 12.29 -3.01
C ALA A 385 -25.96 10.99 -3.51
N ASP A 386 -26.18 10.86 -4.82
CA ASP A 386 -26.81 9.70 -5.43
C ASP A 386 -25.93 8.46 -5.34
N TRP A 387 -24.61 8.57 -5.59
CA TRP A 387 -23.66 7.47 -5.38
C TRP A 387 -23.69 6.95 -3.91
N LEU A 388 -23.97 7.84 -2.95
CA LEU A 388 -24.03 7.54 -1.52
C LEU A 388 -25.45 7.16 -1.03
N GLY A 389 -26.49 7.28 -1.87
CA GLY A 389 -27.90 7.12 -1.47
C GLY A 389 -28.41 8.20 -0.51
N LEU A 390 -27.86 9.41 -0.55
CA LEU A 390 -28.18 10.52 0.34
C LEU A 390 -29.29 11.42 -0.22
N LYS A 391 -30.44 11.46 0.47
CA LYS A 391 -31.56 12.37 0.13
C LYS A 391 -31.31 13.87 0.36
N ARG A 392 -30.14 14.26 0.89
CA ARG A 392 -29.83 15.63 1.30
C ARG A 392 -28.42 16.00 0.84
N VAL A 393 -28.36 16.58 -0.37
CA VAL A 393 -27.13 17.03 -1.05
C VAL A 393 -26.24 17.88 -0.13
N LYS A 394 -26.84 18.80 0.64
CA LYS A 394 -26.14 19.66 1.62
C LYS A 394 -25.21 18.92 2.60
N THR A 395 -25.46 17.65 2.87
CA THR A 395 -24.63 16.83 3.78
C THR A 395 -23.18 16.72 3.30
N ILE A 396 -22.94 16.68 1.98
CA ILE A 396 -21.59 16.61 1.40
C ILE A 396 -20.85 17.95 1.55
N TRP A 397 -21.55 19.05 1.31
CA TRP A 397 -21.05 20.42 1.55
C TRP A 397 -20.70 20.65 3.03
N GLU A 398 -21.45 20.03 3.96
CA GLU A 398 -21.15 20.04 5.40
C GLU A 398 -19.90 19.20 5.72
N TRP A 399 -19.72 18.04 5.10
CA TRP A 399 -18.53 17.19 5.29
C TRP A 399 -17.22 17.84 4.82
N LEU A 400 -17.23 18.56 3.70
CA LEU A 400 -16.05 19.27 3.17
C LEU A 400 -15.51 20.37 4.11
N ARG A 401 -16.26 20.75 5.15
CA ARG A 401 -15.87 21.72 6.19
C ARG A 401 -15.34 21.05 7.46
N ILE A 402 -15.24 19.73 7.49
CA ILE A 402 -14.65 18.97 8.59
C ILE A 402 -13.16 18.79 8.28
N ASP A 403 -12.28 19.25 9.18
CA ASP A 403 -10.82 19.18 9.01
C ASP A 403 -10.33 17.76 8.68
N ASP A 404 -10.93 16.74 9.29
CA ASP A 404 -10.63 15.32 9.02
C ASP A 404 -10.89 14.92 7.57
N VAL A 405 -11.99 15.36 6.96
CA VAL A 405 -12.29 15.12 5.54
C VAL A 405 -11.36 15.95 4.66
N ALA A 406 -11.06 17.19 5.07
CA ALA A 406 -10.15 18.08 4.35
C ALA A 406 -8.68 17.62 4.33
N ARG A 407 -8.29 16.58 5.08
CA ARG A 407 -7.00 15.88 4.90
C ARG A 407 -6.99 14.92 3.71
N PHE A 408 -8.17 14.51 3.22
CA PHE A 408 -8.33 13.57 2.12
C PHE A 408 -8.84 14.22 0.84
N VAL A 409 -9.84 15.08 0.94
CA VAL A 409 -10.56 15.67 -0.20
C VAL A 409 -10.77 17.16 0.06
N ARG A 410 -10.33 18.01 -0.87
CA ARG A 410 -10.54 19.47 -0.81
C ARG A 410 -11.14 19.97 -2.11
N GLU A 411 -12.14 20.81 -2.03
CA GLU A 411 -12.69 21.51 -3.20
C GLU A 411 -11.75 22.64 -3.64
N ILE A 412 -11.42 22.71 -4.93
CA ILE A 412 -10.48 23.71 -5.49
C ILE A 412 -11.21 24.76 -6.32
N ARG A 413 -12.17 24.30 -7.14
CA ARG A 413 -12.90 25.11 -8.12
C ARG A 413 -14.31 24.57 -8.27
N HIS A 414 -15.25 25.49 -8.39
CA HIS A 414 -16.61 25.25 -8.84
C HIS A 414 -16.94 26.30 -9.90
N GLU A 415 -17.88 25.99 -10.79
CA GLU A 415 -18.47 26.98 -11.69
C GLU A 415 -19.49 27.85 -10.93
N ILE A 416 -19.83 29.03 -11.46
CA ILE A 416 -20.65 30.04 -10.75
C ILE A 416 -22.12 29.88 -11.17
N ASP A 417 -22.67 28.71 -10.89
CA ASP A 417 -24.05 28.31 -11.22
C ASP A 417 -24.73 27.65 -9.99
N ASP A 418 -25.75 26.81 -10.18
CA ASP A 418 -26.52 26.24 -9.07
C ASP A 418 -25.65 25.39 -8.12
N TRP A 419 -25.81 25.62 -6.82
CA TRP A 419 -24.87 25.10 -5.83
C TRP A 419 -24.96 23.58 -5.64
N GLU A 420 -26.09 22.94 -5.96
CA GLU A 420 -26.24 21.48 -5.87
C GLU A 420 -25.61 20.78 -7.08
N GLU A 421 -25.95 21.21 -8.30
CA GLU A 421 -25.68 20.48 -9.56
C GLU A 421 -24.46 21.00 -10.36
N SER A 422 -23.87 22.16 -10.03
CA SER A 422 -22.72 22.71 -10.79
C SER A 422 -21.49 21.80 -10.78
N PRO A 423 -20.74 21.68 -11.90
CA PRO A 423 -19.48 20.95 -11.94
C PRO A 423 -18.48 21.38 -10.87
N ARG A 424 -17.87 20.42 -10.18
CA ARG A 424 -16.89 20.66 -9.08
C ARG A 424 -15.61 19.87 -9.25
N ARG A 425 -14.48 20.49 -8.88
CA ARG A 425 -13.15 19.86 -8.89
C ARG A 425 -12.62 19.69 -7.48
N PHE A 426 -12.26 18.46 -7.15
CA PHE A 426 -11.73 18.07 -5.86
C PHE A 426 -10.26 17.64 -5.97
N LYS A 427 -9.38 18.24 -5.17
CA LYS A 427 -8.02 17.75 -4.93
C LYS A 427 -8.07 16.60 -3.93
N VAL A 428 -7.28 15.56 -4.17
CA VAL A 428 -7.35 14.30 -3.43
C VAL A 428 -5.98 13.86 -2.93
N CYS A 429 -5.90 13.51 -1.65
CA CYS A 429 -4.72 12.90 -1.07
C CYS A 429 -4.66 11.39 -1.45
N LEU A 430 -3.74 11.07 -2.36
CA LEU A 430 -3.46 9.70 -2.81
C LEU A 430 -2.68 8.85 -1.79
N GLY A 431 -1.95 9.50 -0.88
CA GLY A 431 -1.29 8.84 0.26
C GLY A 431 -2.22 8.74 1.47
N GLU A 432 -1.80 8.05 2.53
CA GLU A 432 -2.57 7.96 3.77
C GLU A 432 -2.00 8.92 4.82
N PRO A 433 -2.67 10.05 5.11
CA PRO A 433 -2.20 10.97 6.14
C PRO A 433 -2.20 10.26 7.51
N MET A 434 -1.19 10.49 8.34
CA MET A 434 -1.21 9.99 9.71
C MET A 434 -2.31 10.68 10.54
N THR A 435 -2.95 9.94 11.45
CA THR A 435 -3.77 10.56 12.50
C THR A 435 -2.89 11.34 13.48
N GLU A 436 -3.46 12.30 14.22
CA GLU A 436 -2.68 13.12 15.17
C GLU A 436 -1.96 12.26 16.24
N GLU A 437 -2.64 11.25 16.78
CA GLU A 437 -2.08 10.27 17.72
C GLU A 437 -0.87 9.54 17.12
N ASP A 438 -1.01 9.06 15.88
CA ASP A 438 0.06 8.34 15.17
C ASP A 438 1.22 9.27 14.77
N ARG A 439 0.95 10.56 14.52
CA ARG A 439 1.97 11.59 14.27
C ARG A 439 2.78 11.89 15.54
N ILE A 440 2.11 11.99 16.69
CA ILE A 440 2.78 12.09 18.00
C ILE A 440 3.63 10.84 18.28
N ARG A 441 3.08 9.64 17.99
CA ARG A 441 3.80 8.37 18.10
C ARG A 441 5.03 8.32 17.18
N ALA A 442 4.90 8.77 15.93
CA ALA A 442 6.00 8.85 14.97
C ALA A 442 7.11 9.79 15.43
N ASN A 443 6.77 10.96 15.96
CA ASN A 443 7.72 11.91 16.54
C ASN A 443 8.46 11.30 17.76
N GLY A 444 7.75 10.55 18.61
CA GLY A 444 8.35 9.80 19.72
C GLY A 444 9.29 8.68 19.24
N MET A 445 8.97 8.01 18.14
CA MET A 445 9.85 7.00 17.52
C MET A 445 11.09 7.63 16.89
N LEU A 446 10.95 8.77 16.19
CA LEU A 446 12.08 9.54 15.65
C LEU A 446 13.06 9.94 16.76
N ALA A 447 12.55 10.47 17.87
CA ALA A 447 13.35 10.86 19.03
C ALA A 447 14.11 9.67 19.65
N LYS A 448 13.53 8.45 19.63
CA LYS A 448 14.18 7.21 20.12
C LYS A 448 15.19 6.62 19.14
N ARG A 449 15.00 6.79 17.81
CA ARG A 449 15.95 6.33 16.78
C ARG A 449 17.19 7.24 16.66
N GLY A 450 17.13 8.48 17.15
CA GLY A 450 18.26 9.40 17.20
C GLY A 450 19.20 9.16 18.40
N PHE A 451 20.29 8.42 18.21
CA PHE A 451 21.38 8.35 19.18
C PHE A 451 22.41 9.47 18.94
N GLY A 452 22.77 10.18 20.02
CA GLY A 452 24.08 10.85 20.13
C GLY A 452 24.16 12.31 19.68
N ALA A 453 24.03 13.23 20.65
CA ALA A 453 24.66 14.54 20.53
C ALA A 453 26.19 14.41 20.72
N ASN A 454 26.91 13.96 19.67
CA ASN A 454 28.33 14.27 19.45
C ASN A 454 28.81 13.71 18.10
N ASP A 455 28.84 14.57 17.09
CA ASP A 455 30.07 14.75 16.30
C ASP A 455 30.12 16.19 15.80
N THR A 456 30.26 17.12 16.76
CA THR A 456 30.84 18.42 16.43
C THR A 456 32.27 18.12 16.00
N ILE A 457 32.62 18.42 14.74
CA ILE A 457 33.98 18.22 14.22
C ILE A 457 34.94 19.04 15.09
N ARG A 458 35.55 18.36 16.06
CA ARG A 458 36.53 18.93 16.96
C ARG A 458 37.86 18.88 16.23
N ASP A 459 37.98 19.77 15.25
CA ASP A 459 39.16 19.82 14.39
C ASP A 459 40.40 20.01 15.26
N LYS A 460 41.46 19.29 14.90
CA LYS A 460 42.61 19.12 15.80
C LYS A 460 43.33 20.44 15.95
N ARG A 461 43.67 20.77 17.20
CA ARG A 461 44.65 21.81 17.53
C ARG A 461 45.87 21.68 16.62
N THR A 462 46.05 22.66 15.74
CA THR A 462 47.37 23.08 15.31
C THR A 462 47.86 24.12 16.30
N ASP A 463 48.92 23.80 17.04
CA ASP A 463 49.58 24.77 17.92
C ASP A 463 50.25 25.84 17.06
N SER A 464 49.71 27.06 17.08
CA SER A 464 50.38 28.26 16.59
C SER A 464 49.96 29.46 17.44
N VAL A 465 50.95 30.18 17.96
CA VAL A 465 50.82 31.21 19.01
C VAL A 465 50.73 32.60 18.37
N ILE A 466 50.27 33.59 19.17
CA ILE A 466 50.51 35.06 19.07
C ILE A 466 49.42 35.92 18.38
N GLY A 467 48.98 36.97 19.11
CA GLY A 467 48.40 38.22 18.57
C GLY A 467 46.86 38.31 18.62
N ALA A 468 46.19 38.73 19.70
CA ALA A 468 46.13 40.07 20.30
C ALA A 468 45.57 41.19 19.38
N VAL A 469 44.40 41.73 19.74
CA VAL A 469 44.19 43.14 20.18
C VAL A 469 42.73 43.38 20.62
N ASP A 470 42.56 44.14 21.69
CA ASP A 470 41.30 44.51 22.36
C ASP A 470 40.54 45.71 21.73
N THR A 471 39.44 46.10 22.40
CA THR A 471 38.68 47.39 22.34
C THR A 471 37.63 47.53 21.22
N HIS A 472 36.39 48.00 21.48
CA HIS A 472 35.76 48.69 22.63
C HIS A 472 34.41 48.00 23.00
N LYS A 473 33.93 47.94 24.26
CA LYS A 473 33.23 48.98 25.08
C LYS A 473 32.15 49.78 24.31
N GLY A 474 30.89 49.93 24.78
CA GLY A 474 30.19 49.43 25.96
C GLY A 474 28.78 50.04 26.13
N GLU A 475 28.09 49.64 27.20
CA GLU A 475 26.77 50.05 27.79
C GLU A 475 25.57 49.14 27.41
N SER A 476 24.87 48.44 28.33
CA SER A 476 24.15 48.83 29.58
C SER A 476 22.86 49.63 29.28
N ASP A 477 21.66 49.32 29.78
CA ASP A 477 21.12 48.15 30.52
C ASP A 477 19.57 48.14 30.45
N THR A 478 18.96 47.03 30.88
CA THR A 478 17.60 46.84 31.48
C THR A 478 16.49 46.02 30.76
N ILE A 479 16.34 44.77 31.25
CA ILE A 479 15.11 44.13 31.78
C ILE A 479 13.83 44.12 30.90
N SER A 480 13.43 42.94 30.40
CA SER A 480 12.30 42.17 30.97
C SER A 480 12.20 40.75 30.39
N SER A 481 11.67 39.81 31.18
CA SER A 481 11.65 38.37 30.89
C SER A 481 10.43 37.93 30.08
N GLU A 482 10.64 37.35 28.89
CA GLU A 482 9.72 36.38 28.28
C GLU A 482 10.47 35.16 27.72
N THR A 483 10.11 33.97 28.19
CA THR A 483 10.75 32.70 27.82
C THR A 483 10.15 32.16 26.53
N ILE A 484 10.80 32.41 25.38
CA ILE A 484 10.38 31.86 24.09
C ILE A 484 10.96 30.45 23.91
N ASN A 485 10.10 29.43 24.01
CA ASN A 485 10.40 28.08 23.56
C ASN A 485 10.33 28.02 22.01
N ALA A 486 11.47 28.16 21.34
CA ALA A 486 11.59 27.90 19.91
C ALA A 486 12.10 26.45 19.67
N PRO A 487 11.45 25.64 18.82
CA PRO A 487 11.98 24.35 18.43
C PRO A 487 13.20 24.53 17.49
N VAL A 488 14.29 23.83 17.80
CA VAL A 488 15.53 23.86 17.01
C VAL A 488 15.31 23.11 15.69
N GLY A 489 15.44 23.82 14.57
CA GLY A 489 15.17 23.25 13.24
C GLY A 489 15.60 24.14 12.07
N ALA A 490 16.66 24.94 12.22
CA ALA A 490 17.15 25.81 11.16
C ALA A 490 18.68 25.94 11.18
N VAL A 491 19.36 25.11 10.37
CA VAL A 491 20.65 25.47 9.76
C VAL A 491 20.60 25.04 8.30
N SER A 492 20.91 25.99 7.42
CA SER A 492 20.96 25.79 5.97
C SER A 492 22.38 26.01 5.47
N THR A 493 22.83 25.18 4.54
CA THR A 493 23.96 25.38 3.62
C THR A 493 23.60 24.63 2.33
N TYR A 494 23.72 25.16 1.11
CA TYR A 494 24.38 26.36 0.61
C TYR A 494 23.46 27.17 -0.34
N ILE A 495 23.67 28.48 -0.41
CA ILE A 495 23.32 29.32 -1.56
C ILE A 495 24.60 29.56 -2.37
N GLY A 496 24.54 29.40 -3.69
CA GLY A 496 25.50 29.98 -4.63
C GLY A 496 24.85 31.21 -5.27
N ALA A 497 25.43 32.39 -5.07
CA ALA A 497 24.87 33.65 -5.57
C ALA A 497 25.14 33.86 -7.07
N ILE A 498 24.26 34.61 -7.73
CA ILE A 498 24.54 35.29 -9.00
C ILE A 498 24.43 36.79 -8.74
N ASP A 499 25.52 37.53 -8.98
CA ASP A 499 25.54 38.98 -8.93
C ASP A 499 24.72 39.59 -10.07
N THR A 500 23.98 40.67 -9.80
CA THR A 500 23.57 41.64 -10.83
C THR A 500 23.15 42.98 -10.19
N PRO A 501 23.84 44.09 -10.51
CA PRO A 501 23.38 45.42 -10.16
C PRO A 501 22.81 46.20 -11.36
N VAL A 502 21.55 46.65 -11.21
CA VAL A 502 21.00 47.96 -11.63
C VAL A 502 20.98 48.35 -13.13
N GLY A 503 19.78 48.67 -13.65
CA GLY A 503 19.61 49.18 -15.02
C GLY A 503 18.19 49.60 -15.46
N ALA A 504 17.51 50.37 -14.60
CA ALA A 504 16.48 51.40 -14.88
C ALA A 504 15.75 51.49 -16.26
N ASN A 505 14.40 51.42 -16.23
CA ASN A 505 13.42 52.48 -16.64
C ASN A 505 12.07 51.89 -17.09
N GLY A 506 10.94 52.53 -16.75
CA GLY A 506 9.65 52.27 -17.41
C GLY A 506 8.41 52.13 -16.51
N THR A 507 8.05 53.18 -15.77
CA THR A 507 6.67 53.46 -15.30
C THR A 507 5.65 53.33 -16.47
N SER A 508 4.36 53.01 -16.31
CA SER A 508 3.46 53.25 -15.16
C SER A 508 2.06 52.60 -15.24
N LEU A 509 1.44 52.49 -14.06
CA LEU A 509 0.03 52.80 -13.72
C LEU A 509 -1.12 51.77 -13.94
N GLY A 510 -1.84 51.51 -12.83
CA GLY A 510 -3.18 50.91 -12.76
C GLY A 510 -3.20 49.50 -12.14
N GLY A 511 -3.61 49.25 -10.90
CA GLY A 511 -4.05 50.15 -9.83
C GLY A 511 -5.21 49.57 -9.01
N ASN A 512 -4.92 49.01 -7.83
CA ASN A 512 -5.76 49.07 -6.61
C ASN A 512 -5.12 48.27 -5.47
N ASP A 513 -5.03 48.88 -4.29
CA ASP A 513 -4.43 48.28 -3.09
C ASP A 513 -5.38 47.30 -2.38
N THR A 514 -4.87 46.10 -2.06
CA THR A 514 -5.48 45.18 -1.08
C THR A 514 -4.47 44.77 -0.01
N HIS A 515 -3.92 45.74 0.72
CA HIS A 515 -3.11 45.47 1.91
C HIS A 515 -3.95 45.50 3.20
N LYS A 516 -4.53 44.34 3.54
CA LYS A 516 -4.80 43.90 4.92
C LYS A 516 -5.18 42.41 4.96
N ASN A 517 -4.19 41.54 4.77
CA ASN A 517 -4.16 40.14 5.23
C ASN A 517 -2.73 39.62 5.11
N GLY A 518 -2.28 38.77 6.04
CA GLY A 518 -0.90 38.25 6.01
C GLY A 518 -0.30 37.75 7.33
N ALA A 519 -1.11 37.42 8.34
CA ALA A 519 -0.63 36.83 9.59
C ALA A 519 -1.56 35.72 10.07
N ALA A 520 -1.56 34.58 9.35
CA ALA A 520 -2.11 33.31 9.82
C ALA A 520 -1.60 32.14 8.95
N VAL A 521 -0.82 31.26 9.57
CA VAL A 521 -0.52 29.85 9.17
C VAL A 521 -0.15 29.57 7.70
N THR A 522 1.14 29.69 7.40
CA THR A 522 1.76 28.91 6.30
C THR A 522 1.89 27.45 6.72
N PHE A 523 0.87 26.62 6.45
CA PHE A 523 1.06 25.17 6.40
C PHE A 523 1.95 24.84 5.20
N ASP A 524 3.05 24.10 5.43
CA ASP A 524 3.99 23.75 4.36
C ASP A 524 3.35 22.74 3.40
N TRP A 525 3.25 23.12 2.13
CA TRP A 525 2.62 22.36 1.04
C TRP A 525 3.28 20.99 0.81
N ARG A 526 4.50 20.79 1.34
CA ARG A 526 5.18 19.49 1.34
C ARG A 526 4.52 18.42 2.22
N GLU A 527 3.68 18.79 3.20
CA GLU A 527 2.90 17.82 3.99
C GLU A 527 1.82 17.10 3.16
N TRP A 528 1.43 17.64 2.00
CA TRP A 528 0.39 17.09 1.12
C TRP A 528 0.83 15.90 0.26
N HIS A 529 2.13 15.60 0.25
CA HIS A 529 2.70 14.38 -0.30
C HIS A 529 3.40 13.62 0.83
N SER A 530 2.62 13.00 1.72
CA SER A 530 3.13 12.20 2.83
C SER A 530 4.23 11.25 2.33
N LEU A 531 5.45 11.48 2.79
CA LEU A 531 6.68 10.96 2.19
C LEU A 531 6.72 9.43 2.23
N ASN A 532 6.34 8.79 1.11
CA ASN A 532 6.82 7.46 0.74
C ASN A 532 6.64 7.10 -0.74
N THR A 533 7.26 7.88 -1.64
CA THR A 533 7.49 7.46 -3.04
C THR A 533 8.74 6.58 -3.21
N LEU A 534 9.09 5.78 -2.19
CA LEU A 534 10.19 4.81 -2.20
C LEU A 534 9.83 3.42 -1.62
N ALA A 535 8.61 3.23 -1.09
CA ALA A 535 8.25 2.04 -0.29
C ALA A 535 7.51 0.92 -1.05
N LEU A 536 7.40 0.98 -2.38
CA LEU A 536 6.90 -0.13 -3.21
C LEU A 536 7.94 -0.57 -4.23
N GLY A 537 8.99 -1.22 -3.72
CA GLY A 537 10.02 -1.91 -4.50
C GLY A 537 9.52 -3.22 -5.15
N LEU A 538 8.46 -3.14 -5.97
CA LEU A 538 8.07 -4.21 -6.91
C LEU A 538 7.56 -3.59 -8.21
N THR A 539 8.31 -3.78 -9.30
CA THR A 539 7.88 -3.45 -10.66
C THR A 539 7.55 -4.72 -11.47
N PRO A 540 6.29 -5.15 -11.57
CA PRO A 540 5.89 -6.13 -12.57
C PRO A 540 5.82 -5.50 -13.96
N LYS A 541 6.30 -6.23 -14.97
CA LYS A 541 6.23 -5.86 -16.40
C LYS A 541 4.78 -5.59 -16.84
N LYS A 542 4.54 -4.64 -17.75
CA LYS A 542 3.30 -4.58 -18.55
C LYS A 542 3.63 -5.39 -19.79
N ASN A 543 2.92 -6.49 -19.99
CA ASN A 543 2.53 -6.84 -21.34
C ASN A 543 1.25 -6.03 -21.61
N THR A 544 1.24 -5.28 -22.69
CA THR A 544 0.07 -4.56 -23.20
C THR A 544 -0.96 -5.55 -23.76
N PRO A 545 -2.27 -5.26 -23.65
CA PRO A 545 -3.26 -5.92 -24.48
C PRO A 545 -3.27 -5.30 -25.89
N THR A 546 -3.06 -6.15 -26.89
CA THR A 546 -3.65 -6.08 -28.26
C THR A 546 -5.19 -6.08 -28.12
N THR A 547 -6.07 -5.60 -29.01
CA THR A 547 -6.29 -5.78 -30.48
C THR A 547 -7.41 -4.77 -30.88
N ALA A 548 -7.70 -4.37 -32.12
CA ALA A 548 -7.23 -4.75 -33.46
C ALA A 548 -6.65 -3.51 -34.19
N GLY A 549 -6.93 -3.09 -35.45
CA GLY A 549 -7.75 -3.53 -36.59
C GLY A 549 -8.26 -2.31 -37.37
N ASP A 550 -8.33 -2.25 -38.70
CA ASP A 550 -7.85 -3.16 -39.76
C ASP A 550 -7.50 -2.30 -41.00
N GLY A 551 -6.66 -2.79 -41.91
CA GLY A 551 -6.02 -1.96 -42.94
C GLY A 551 -5.19 -2.73 -43.97
N ILE A 552 -5.80 -3.77 -44.56
CA ILE A 552 -5.21 -4.67 -45.56
C ILE A 552 -4.42 -3.93 -46.66
N LYS A 553 -3.15 -4.34 -46.88
CA LYS A 553 -2.55 -4.40 -48.22
C LYS A 553 -1.48 -5.48 -48.35
N SER A 554 -1.73 -6.34 -49.34
CA SER A 554 -0.97 -7.47 -49.87
C SER A 554 0.56 -7.44 -49.85
N ASP A 555 1.13 -8.60 -49.52
CA ASP A 555 2.21 -9.31 -50.23
C ASP A 555 3.21 -8.52 -51.08
N LEU A 556 4.50 -8.68 -50.74
CA LEU A 556 5.41 -9.54 -51.51
C LEU A 556 6.71 -9.75 -50.73
N ALA A 557 7.21 -10.99 -50.72
CA ALA A 557 8.48 -11.32 -50.07
C ALA A 557 9.66 -11.10 -51.03
N ASP A 558 10.72 -10.43 -50.57
CA ASP A 558 12.02 -10.44 -51.22
C ASP A 558 13.11 -10.82 -50.20
N PRO A 559 13.72 -12.01 -50.27
CA PRO A 559 14.84 -12.40 -49.43
C PRO A 559 16.16 -11.83 -49.98
N PHE A 560 17.11 -11.53 -49.08
CA PHE A 560 18.46 -10.96 -49.35
C PHE A 560 18.59 -9.43 -49.44
N ALA A 561 18.31 -8.75 -48.33
CA ALA A 561 19.01 -7.50 -47.98
C ALA A 561 19.45 -7.50 -46.50
N ARG A 562 20.58 -8.14 -46.19
CA ARG A 562 21.28 -7.90 -44.92
C ARG A 562 21.97 -6.54 -45.02
N HIS A 563 21.38 -5.49 -44.43
CA HIS A 563 22.07 -4.23 -44.21
C HIS A 563 22.68 -4.21 -42.81
N GLU A 564 23.98 -3.95 -42.76
CA GLU A 564 24.76 -3.74 -41.54
C GLU A 564 24.17 -2.53 -40.79
N LYS A 565 23.71 -2.73 -39.54
CA LYS A 565 23.08 -1.70 -38.71
C LYS A 565 23.94 -1.32 -37.50
N GLY A 566 24.97 -0.55 -37.78
CA GLY A 566 25.80 0.16 -36.80
C GLY A 566 26.98 0.83 -37.50
N VAL A 567 27.10 2.15 -37.33
CA VAL A 567 28.13 3.02 -37.95
C VAL A 567 27.97 3.23 -39.47
N VAL A 568 27.10 4.17 -39.85
CA VAL A 568 27.13 4.81 -41.17
C VAL A 568 27.93 6.12 -41.07
N GLY A 569 29.18 6.11 -41.53
CA GLY A 569 30.04 7.30 -41.57
C GLY A 569 30.87 7.55 -40.30
N ALA A 570 31.76 8.53 -40.38
CA ALA A 570 32.78 8.80 -39.35
C ALA A 570 32.26 9.47 -38.06
N GLU A 571 30.97 9.80 -38.01
CA GLU A 571 30.36 10.65 -36.97
C GLU A 571 29.18 9.96 -36.29
N TRP A 572 28.96 10.28 -35.01
CA TRP A 572 27.85 9.74 -34.22
C TRP A 572 26.52 10.38 -34.62
N ASN A 573 25.60 9.60 -35.20
CA ASN A 573 24.24 10.06 -35.46
C ASN A 573 23.46 10.19 -34.14
N LEU A 574 23.22 11.43 -33.72
CA LEU A 574 22.52 11.74 -32.46
C LEU A 574 21.10 11.17 -32.40
N SER A 575 20.32 11.26 -33.48
CA SER A 575 18.94 10.77 -33.50
C SER A 575 18.87 9.24 -33.44
N GLU A 576 19.84 8.55 -34.05
CA GLU A 576 19.99 7.10 -33.95
C GLU A 576 20.41 6.69 -32.53
N LEU A 577 21.40 7.37 -31.92
CA LEU A 577 21.84 7.11 -30.55
C LEU A 577 20.70 7.30 -29.53
N LEU A 578 19.97 8.42 -29.59
CA LEU A 578 18.86 8.69 -28.66
C LEU A 578 17.71 7.70 -28.84
N SER A 579 17.45 7.26 -30.07
CA SER A 579 16.44 6.23 -30.38
C SER A 579 16.85 4.84 -29.90
N ARG A 580 18.11 4.44 -30.16
CA ARG A 580 18.68 3.14 -29.73
C ARG A 580 18.71 3.00 -28.22
N ASN A 581 19.04 4.09 -27.52
CA ASN A 581 19.03 4.18 -26.06
C ASN A 581 17.64 4.43 -25.47
N ARG A 582 16.57 4.41 -26.27
CA ARG A 582 15.16 4.53 -25.85
C ARG A 582 14.88 5.78 -24.98
N VAL A 583 15.56 6.87 -25.25
CA VAL A 583 15.31 8.17 -24.59
C VAL A 583 13.90 8.63 -24.98
N GLY A 584 13.06 8.97 -24.01
CA GLY A 584 11.66 9.33 -24.27
C GLY A 584 11.52 10.60 -25.11
N VAL A 585 10.52 10.65 -26.01
CA VAL A 585 10.34 11.69 -27.04
C VAL A 585 10.42 13.12 -26.46
N LYS A 586 9.76 13.41 -25.33
CA LYS A 586 9.84 14.72 -24.67
C LYS A 586 11.26 15.12 -24.25
N ASN A 587 12.09 14.16 -23.82
CA ASN A 587 13.50 14.42 -23.50
C ASN A 587 14.34 14.54 -24.78
N GLN A 588 14.00 13.83 -25.85
CA GLN A 588 14.63 14.03 -27.16
C GLN A 588 14.35 15.44 -27.69
N GLU A 589 13.10 15.91 -27.63
CA GLU A 589 12.71 17.27 -27.99
C GLU A 589 13.50 18.32 -27.19
N MET A 590 13.46 18.26 -25.85
CA MET A 590 14.21 19.20 -25.00
C MET A 590 15.73 19.18 -25.24
N LEU A 591 16.33 18.01 -25.52
CA LEU A 591 17.76 17.91 -25.79
C LEU A 591 18.14 18.42 -27.20
N MET A 592 17.28 18.21 -28.19
CA MET A 592 17.48 18.70 -29.56
C MET A 592 17.26 20.22 -29.66
N GLU A 593 16.26 20.76 -28.97
CA GLU A 593 16.00 22.21 -28.87
C GLU A 593 17.20 22.96 -28.25
N ASN A 594 17.83 22.39 -27.22
CA ASN A 594 18.99 22.98 -26.56
C ASN A 594 20.35 22.59 -27.19
N SER A 595 20.37 22.17 -28.45
CA SER A 595 21.59 21.91 -29.23
C SER A 595 22.56 20.88 -28.61
N LEU A 596 22.02 19.75 -28.10
CA LEU A 596 22.83 18.62 -27.60
C LEU A 596 23.88 18.17 -28.62
N ASN A 597 25.12 17.99 -28.15
CA ASN A 597 26.21 17.45 -28.95
C ASN A 597 26.36 15.94 -28.73
N ALA A 598 26.47 15.14 -29.80
CA ALA A 598 26.54 13.67 -29.71
C ALA A 598 27.73 13.18 -28.86
N GLN A 599 28.86 13.87 -28.96
CA GLN A 599 30.07 13.57 -28.19
C GLN A 599 29.87 13.81 -26.69
N SER A 600 29.01 14.76 -26.27
CA SER A 600 28.71 14.99 -24.85
C SER A 600 27.87 13.85 -24.28
N PHE A 601 26.92 13.30 -25.06
CA PHE A 601 26.18 12.07 -24.71
C PHE A 601 27.10 10.85 -24.63
N VAL A 602 27.96 10.62 -25.62
CA VAL A 602 28.94 9.52 -25.64
C VAL A 602 29.92 9.62 -24.45
N SER A 603 30.36 10.83 -24.07
CA SER A 603 31.25 11.05 -22.92
C SER A 603 30.61 10.59 -21.59
N TRP A 604 29.32 10.87 -21.37
CA TRP A 604 28.60 10.38 -20.18
C TRP A 604 28.32 8.87 -20.20
N LEU A 605 28.13 8.26 -21.37
CA LEU A 605 28.06 6.80 -21.49
C LEU A 605 29.42 6.16 -21.16
N LEU A 606 30.53 6.69 -21.69
CA LEU A 606 31.88 6.25 -21.34
C LEU A 606 32.15 6.39 -19.83
N TYR A 607 31.71 7.49 -19.19
CA TYR A 607 31.81 7.66 -17.74
C TYR A 607 31.12 6.51 -16.98
N SER A 608 29.91 6.13 -17.39
CA SER A 608 29.14 5.07 -16.72
C SER A 608 29.80 3.68 -16.80
N ALA A 609 30.59 3.44 -17.87
CA ALA A 609 31.34 2.21 -18.08
C ALA A 609 32.71 2.19 -17.38
N SER A 610 33.28 3.37 -17.13
CA SER A 610 34.54 3.55 -16.40
C SER A 610 34.43 3.14 -14.92
N LEU A 611 35.58 2.99 -14.24
CA LEU A 611 35.65 2.74 -12.80
C LEU A 611 34.93 3.81 -11.97
N ALA A 612 34.95 5.08 -12.41
CA ALA A 612 34.27 6.19 -11.75
C ALA A 612 32.72 6.12 -11.86
N GLY A 613 32.19 5.31 -12.78
CA GLY A 613 30.76 5.03 -12.92
C GLY A 613 30.24 3.89 -12.04
N VAL A 614 31.12 3.13 -11.37
CA VAL A 614 30.73 1.96 -10.56
C VAL A 614 29.84 2.38 -9.40
N GLY A 615 28.56 2.00 -9.48
CA GLY A 615 27.48 2.45 -8.58
C GLY A 615 26.28 3.04 -9.33
N ILE A 616 26.48 3.59 -10.53
CA ILE A 616 25.37 4.00 -11.41
C ILE A 616 24.58 2.75 -11.82
N ARG A 617 23.26 2.73 -11.56
CA ARG A 617 22.36 1.63 -11.92
C ARG A 617 21.83 1.72 -13.36
N ASP A 618 21.62 2.94 -13.85
CA ASP A 618 21.16 3.22 -15.22
C ASP A 618 22.08 4.27 -15.88
N PRO A 619 22.98 3.84 -16.78
CA PRO A 619 23.82 4.72 -17.59
C PRO A 619 23.08 5.82 -18.34
N ILE A 620 21.93 5.51 -18.92
CA ILE A 620 21.20 6.36 -19.86
C ILE A 620 20.46 7.44 -19.07
N ALA A 621 19.77 7.05 -17.99
CA ALA A 621 19.14 8.00 -17.08
C ALA A 621 20.16 8.94 -16.42
N HIS A 622 21.36 8.44 -16.08
CA HIS A 622 22.44 9.29 -15.56
C HIS A 622 22.94 10.28 -16.62
N ALA A 623 23.22 9.83 -17.85
CA ALA A 623 23.65 10.71 -18.95
C ALA A 623 22.61 11.80 -19.25
N VAL A 624 21.33 11.43 -19.40
CA VAL A 624 20.23 12.38 -19.64
C VAL A 624 20.07 13.37 -18.48
N SER A 625 20.14 12.91 -17.23
CA SER A 625 20.06 13.78 -16.04
C SER A 625 21.17 14.83 -15.99
N ARG A 626 22.38 14.51 -16.51
CA ARG A 626 23.50 15.46 -16.61
C ARG A 626 23.40 16.41 -17.81
N LEU A 627 22.75 16.00 -18.90
CA LEU A 627 22.64 16.77 -20.14
C LEU A 627 21.37 17.64 -20.23
N ILE A 628 20.37 17.41 -19.39
CA ILE A 628 19.22 18.33 -19.24
C ILE A 628 19.65 19.73 -18.76
N PRO A 629 20.50 19.90 -17.72
CA PRO A 629 20.96 21.22 -17.30
C PRO A 629 22.04 21.81 -18.23
N ASP A 630 22.99 21.01 -18.71
CA ASP A 630 24.11 21.46 -19.55
C ASP A 630 24.32 20.53 -20.78
N PRO A 631 23.56 20.68 -21.88
CA PRO A 631 23.58 19.77 -23.03
C PRO A 631 24.93 19.66 -23.75
N THR A 632 25.80 20.68 -23.64
CA THR A 632 27.13 20.67 -24.26
C THR A 632 28.20 20.07 -23.37
N HIS A 633 27.95 19.85 -22.07
CA HIS A 633 28.98 19.44 -21.11
C HIS A 633 29.12 17.91 -21.04
N GLY A 634 30.30 17.40 -21.41
CA GLY A 634 30.66 15.98 -21.25
C GLY A 634 31.17 15.65 -19.85
N ALA A 635 31.55 14.39 -19.61
CA ALA A 635 32.05 13.94 -18.32
C ALA A 635 33.48 14.42 -17.98
N GLY A 636 34.18 15.07 -18.92
CA GLY A 636 35.45 15.72 -18.69
C GLY A 636 36.70 14.86 -18.95
N GLY A 637 37.85 15.54 -18.96
CA GLY A 637 39.18 14.91 -18.88
C GLY A 637 39.53 13.99 -20.05
N ALA A 638 39.68 12.68 -19.76
CA ALA A 638 40.00 11.67 -20.77
C ALA A 638 38.77 11.21 -21.57
N LEU A 639 37.59 11.24 -20.96
CA LEU A 639 36.34 10.73 -21.55
C LEU A 639 35.87 11.64 -22.69
N ASP A 640 35.97 12.96 -22.51
CA ASP A 640 35.72 13.95 -23.57
C ASP A 640 36.70 13.88 -24.75
N LYS A 641 37.92 13.33 -24.52
CA LYS A 641 38.88 13.11 -25.61
C LYS A 641 38.50 11.86 -26.41
N LEU A 642 38.12 10.79 -25.72
CA LEU A 642 37.64 9.56 -26.35
C LEU A 642 36.34 9.78 -27.13
N ALA A 643 35.40 10.55 -26.58
CA ALA A 643 34.14 10.87 -27.27
C ALA A 643 34.32 11.75 -28.53
N LYS A 644 35.49 12.39 -28.71
CA LYS A 644 35.84 13.16 -29.92
C LYS A 644 36.53 12.31 -31.00
N LEU A 645 36.87 11.04 -30.72
CA LEU A 645 37.39 10.12 -31.72
C LEU A 645 36.25 9.67 -32.67
N PRO A 646 36.56 9.34 -33.94
CA PRO A 646 35.57 8.82 -34.87
C PRO A 646 34.98 7.51 -34.36
N ALA A 647 33.69 7.28 -34.65
CA ALA A 647 32.92 6.18 -34.09
C ALA A 647 33.56 4.80 -34.34
N SER A 648 34.21 4.61 -35.50
CA SER A 648 34.95 3.41 -35.86
C SER A 648 36.18 3.15 -34.97
N GLU A 649 36.91 4.19 -34.57
CA GLU A 649 38.11 4.04 -33.73
C GLU A 649 37.74 3.64 -32.31
N LEU A 650 36.66 4.24 -31.77
CA LEU A 650 36.10 3.87 -30.48
C LEU A 650 35.53 2.44 -30.50
N ALA A 651 34.87 2.05 -31.60
CA ALA A 651 34.39 0.68 -31.80
C ALA A 651 35.52 -0.36 -31.83
N ASP A 652 36.61 -0.09 -32.55
CA ASP A 652 37.77 -0.98 -32.60
C ASP A 652 38.46 -1.13 -31.23
N MET A 653 38.60 -0.04 -30.46
CA MET A 653 39.17 -0.09 -29.11
C MET A 653 38.30 -0.93 -28.16
N LEU A 654 36.99 -0.67 -28.15
CA LEU A 654 36.05 -1.39 -27.30
C LEU A 654 35.97 -2.89 -27.66
N THR A 655 36.00 -3.22 -28.95
CA THR A 655 36.01 -4.61 -29.43
C THR A 655 37.30 -5.34 -29.01
N ARG A 656 38.46 -4.67 -29.08
CA ARG A 656 39.74 -5.26 -28.63
C ARG A 656 39.79 -5.49 -27.12
N GLU A 657 39.32 -4.54 -26.32
CA GLU A 657 39.25 -4.66 -24.85
C GLU A 657 38.35 -5.85 -24.43
N LEU A 658 37.20 -6.02 -25.10
CA LEU A 658 36.30 -7.16 -24.89
C LEU A 658 36.88 -8.49 -25.38
N ALA A 659 37.71 -8.47 -26.43
CA ALA A 659 38.54 -9.60 -26.86
C ALA A 659 39.77 -9.86 -25.96
N GLY A 660 39.96 -9.09 -24.89
CA GLY A 660 41.05 -9.25 -23.94
C GLY A 660 42.41 -8.70 -24.40
N GLN A 661 42.43 -7.87 -25.44
CA GLN A 661 43.63 -7.19 -25.95
C GLN A 661 43.64 -5.73 -25.49
N SER A 662 44.75 -5.25 -24.92
CA SER A 662 44.87 -3.84 -24.51
C SER A 662 44.83 -2.89 -25.72
N PRO A 663 43.90 -1.92 -25.78
CA PRO A 663 43.83 -0.93 -26.86
C PRO A 663 45.10 -0.07 -26.95
N TRP A 664 45.34 0.57 -28.09
CA TRP A 664 46.56 1.35 -28.33
C TRP A 664 46.53 2.74 -27.68
N ASP A 665 45.36 3.31 -27.47
CA ASP A 665 45.23 4.68 -26.96
C ASP A 665 45.51 4.82 -25.46
N GLN A 666 46.24 5.89 -25.10
CA GLN A 666 46.66 6.16 -23.72
C GLN A 666 45.53 6.75 -22.87
N ALA A 667 44.60 7.50 -23.45
CA ALA A 667 43.43 8.03 -22.73
C ALA A 667 42.42 6.91 -22.42
N TRP A 668 42.23 5.96 -23.34
CA TRP A 668 41.41 4.75 -23.12
C TRP A 668 41.95 3.95 -21.95
N ARG A 669 43.23 3.57 -21.99
CA ARG A 669 43.88 2.83 -20.88
C ARG A 669 43.69 3.53 -19.55
N LYS A 670 43.92 4.85 -19.48
CA LYS A 670 43.77 5.62 -18.24
C LYS A 670 42.32 5.77 -17.76
N ALA A 671 41.34 5.76 -18.67
CA ALA A 671 39.93 5.92 -18.33
C ALA A 671 39.23 4.59 -17.97
N MET A 672 39.65 3.49 -18.58
CA MET A 672 39.02 2.18 -18.47
C MET A 672 39.83 1.16 -17.64
N GLU A 673 40.94 1.56 -17.03
CA GLU A 673 41.77 0.69 -16.17
C GLU A 673 40.93 0.07 -15.04
N GLY A 674 40.84 -1.26 -15.00
CA GLY A 674 40.03 -1.98 -14.01
C GLY A 674 38.51 -1.90 -14.21
N GLY A 675 38.02 -1.39 -15.35
CA GLY A 675 36.60 -1.33 -15.67
C GLY A 675 35.95 -2.73 -15.80
N PRO A 676 34.73 -2.94 -15.26
CA PRO A 676 34.07 -4.24 -15.33
C PRO A 676 33.58 -4.57 -16.75
N ARG A 677 33.96 -5.74 -17.28
CA ARG A 677 33.67 -6.16 -18.66
C ARG A 677 32.19 -6.12 -19.04
N ASP A 678 31.28 -6.42 -18.11
CA ASP A 678 29.84 -6.40 -18.37
C ASP A 678 29.32 -4.99 -18.69
N ARG A 679 29.93 -3.95 -18.11
CA ARG A 679 29.62 -2.55 -18.46
C ARG A 679 30.19 -2.13 -19.79
N LEU A 680 31.35 -2.67 -20.19
CA LEU A 680 31.91 -2.45 -21.53
C LEU A 680 31.06 -3.15 -22.60
N ARG A 681 30.50 -4.34 -22.33
CA ARG A 681 29.46 -4.97 -23.18
C ARG A 681 28.20 -4.11 -23.26
N THR A 682 27.69 -3.64 -22.12
CA THR A 682 26.52 -2.74 -22.07
C THR A 682 26.74 -1.44 -22.87
N LEU A 683 27.94 -0.86 -22.79
CA LEU A 683 28.33 0.32 -23.57
C LEU A 683 28.37 0.02 -25.08
N ALA A 684 28.80 -1.19 -25.47
CA ALA A 684 28.79 -1.63 -26.87
C ALA A 684 27.37 -1.62 -27.44
N ASP A 685 26.41 -2.19 -26.71
CA ASP A 685 25.00 -2.25 -27.10
C ASP A 685 24.39 -0.84 -27.22
N GLN A 686 24.71 0.04 -26.27
CA GLN A 686 24.25 1.44 -26.22
C GLN A 686 24.79 2.28 -27.39
N LEU A 687 26.03 2.04 -27.80
CA LEU A 687 26.66 2.68 -28.96
C LEU A 687 26.35 1.98 -30.29
N GLY A 688 25.79 0.77 -30.25
CA GLY A 688 25.44 -0.03 -31.42
C GLY A 688 26.61 -0.75 -32.09
N ILE A 689 27.66 -1.04 -31.34
CA ILE A 689 28.88 -1.70 -31.80
C ILE A 689 28.68 -3.23 -31.73
N PRO A 690 28.84 -3.98 -32.84
CA PRO A 690 28.66 -5.42 -32.84
C PRO A 690 29.82 -6.13 -32.14
N VAL A 691 29.56 -6.67 -30.94
CA VAL A 691 30.53 -7.51 -30.21
C VAL A 691 30.29 -8.98 -30.55
N PRO A 692 31.33 -9.77 -30.89
CA PRO A 692 31.17 -11.22 -31.04
C PRO A 692 30.96 -11.89 -29.68
N ASP A 693 29.96 -12.78 -29.58
CA ASP A 693 29.66 -13.56 -28.38
C ASP A 693 30.82 -14.52 -28.02
N THR A 694 31.75 -14.02 -27.23
CA THR A 694 32.73 -14.84 -26.52
C THR A 694 32.05 -15.47 -25.30
N GLY A 695 31.41 -16.62 -25.53
CA GLY A 695 30.79 -17.43 -24.48
C GLY A 695 31.84 -18.00 -23.53
N TYR A 696 31.91 -17.43 -22.32
CA TYR A 696 32.60 -17.91 -21.13
C TYR A 696 31.85 -17.43 -19.89
#